data_AF-A0A4P7D3G3-F1
#
_entry.id   AF-A0A4P7D3G3-F1
#
_cell.length_a   1.000
_cell.length_b   1.000
_cell.length_c   1.000
_cell.angle_alpha   90.00
_cell.angle_beta   90.00
_cell.angle_gamma   90.00
#
_symmetry.space_group_name_H-M   'P 1'
#
loop_
_entity.id
_entity.type
_entity.pdbx_description
1 polymer ?
#
loop_
_entity_poly.entity_id
_entity_poly.type
_entity_poly.pdbx_seq_one_letter_code
_entity_poly.pdbx_strand_id
1 'polypeptide(L)'
;MVMPRESMTDMLERSRLAIRWGGILGLLCHPIYYVVWTWVLPQPYDNLFLRLSAACLCIPLIFQAHWPKQYSRYLLIYWHVCLIYVLPFVCTFLAIRNGFSTMWMMTEVMMIFILALCIDSPLLLMACIGAGIAASIVAAVITFPTPIILSAADMSNIALLPVVVLCSMVFSHAISKGRIIVEKNRALKALAGSIAHEMRNPLSQLRYVLDGMEEALPASTEIGRSLVLTHANATSLYRYLAQGQLSIERGLQIIAMTLDEVSAKPIRSDHLAYLRAASTTRKVLDEYGFADDTEHSKVRLLVLEDFVFKVDETVYLFTLFNLIKNALHHMAAHPSATLTLVVDRHTVVVRDTGPGISPEILPHLFEPLRTAGNSAGTGLGLAYCQRAMQAFGGTITCHSQLGEFTQFTLRFPAIADREIAEHEREILARATPVFHGKSILLVDDDVDQRLKVQRVLSKLGAQISEADNGQRALAMLQGRGAAPCDLVLMDVNMPVMDGYTTTERIRAGSELPNRDVLIAGYTAESGNVAHVLARRAGMDDVISKSCGMMELITSLQALFESGDRRHLGKGFEGFQGKSILVADDDTFSRLVAKAYLERCGASVIEAEHGDAVLSRLKDGTAIDAVVIDMNMPGMGGVEATSLIRARNDRYARIPIIALTAQTDMDAVRECMAAGMNEVVTKPVQVGALYAALARQFARQRVLHTLTKADSSPDSLIPPHAEPIATDGELLDKEQLDELARLDLLDETFLNGITQIRSLLTQLSAAAEKQDIEAAHAALHRLLGVSGNMGAQALHALVRNVYPRLVAGQWPLEPDWIGRITALGERSADALQTYCASAKTTRGYDKVPRDE
;
A
#
# COMPACT_ATOMS: atom_id res chain seq x y z
N MET A 1 -24.23 -0.22 6.56
CA MET A 1 -24.50 -0.21 5.10
C MET A 1 -25.10 1.14 4.73
N VAL A 2 -24.26 2.16 4.51
CA VAL A 2 -24.72 3.49 4.09
C VAL A 2 -24.69 3.51 2.56
N MET A 3 -25.86 3.61 1.93
CA MET A 3 -25.94 3.88 0.49
C MET A 3 -25.37 5.29 0.24
N PRO A 4 -24.51 5.50 -0.78
CA PRO A 4 -24.15 6.85 -1.17
C PRO A 4 -25.42 7.61 -1.57
N ARG A 5 -25.50 8.89 -1.22
CA ARG A 5 -26.52 9.77 -1.78
C ARG A 5 -26.17 10.00 -3.24
N GLU A 6 -26.88 9.34 -4.17
CA GLU A 6 -26.85 9.74 -5.59
C GLU A 6 -27.09 11.26 -5.66
N SER A 7 -26.30 11.98 -6.45
CA SER A 7 -26.51 13.42 -6.57
C SER A 7 -27.86 13.65 -7.27
N MET A 8 -28.58 14.70 -6.87
CA MET A 8 -29.87 15.04 -7.47
C MET A 8 -29.74 15.31 -8.98
N THR A 9 -28.54 15.72 -9.41
CA THR A 9 -28.09 15.85 -10.80
C THR A 9 -28.00 14.51 -11.53
N ASP A 10 -27.46 13.45 -10.93
CA ASP A 10 -27.33 12.13 -11.57
C ASP A 10 -28.70 11.46 -11.76
N MET A 11 -29.57 11.55 -10.74
CA MET A 11 -30.98 11.18 -10.87
C MET A 11 -31.65 11.97 -12.00
N LEU A 12 -31.44 13.30 -12.06
CA LEU A 12 -32.00 14.13 -13.13
C LEU A 12 -31.55 13.65 -14.52
N GLU A 13 -30.25 13.41 -14.74
CA GLU A 13 -29.73 12.97 -16.04
C GLU A 13 -30.28 11.60 -16.45
N ARG A 14 -30.29 10.63 -15.52
CA ARG A 14 -30.90 9.30 -15.71
C ARG A 14 -32.40 9.41 -16.03
N SER A 15 -33.14 10.25 -15.31
CA SER A 15 -34.59 10.40 -15.46
C SER A 15 -35.03 11.31 -16.61
N ARG A 16 -34.17 12.18 -17.19
CA ARG A 16 -34.54 13.12 -18.28
C ARG A 16 -35.37 12.45 -19.39
N LEU A 17 -35.00 11.27 -19.85
CA LEU A 17 -35.74 10.60 -20.93
C LEU A 17 -37.18 10.22 -20.49
N ALA A 18 -37.32 9.68 -19.27
CA ALA A 18 -38.60 9.32 -18.68
C ALA A 18 -39.47 10.56 -18.39
N ILE A 19 -38.89 11.65 -17.88
CA ILE A 19 -39.57 12.92 -17.63
C ILE A 19 -40.17 13.48 -18.93
N ARG A 20 -39.40 13.47 -20.02
CA ARG A 20 -39.85 13.95 -21.34
C ARG A 20 -40.99 13.08 -21.90
N TRP A 21 -40.84 11.76 -21.86
CA TRP A 21 -41.87 10.83 -22.36
C TRP A 21 -43.13 10.83 -21.50
N GLY A 22 -43.01 10.94 -20.17
CA GLY A 22 -44.15 11.12 -19.26
C GLY A 22 -44.89 12.42 -19.53
N GLY A 23 -44.18 13.52 -19.81
CA GLY A 23 -44.78 14.77 -20.26
C GLY A 23 -45.54 14.64 -21.59
N ILE A 24 -44.96 13.98 -22.59
CA ILE A 24 -45.64 13.71 -23.87
C ILE A 24 -46.88 12.84 -23.65
N LEU A 25 -46.77 11.79 -22.85
CA LEU A 25 -47.86 10.85 -22.57
C LEU A 25 -49.02 11.54 -21.85
N GLY A 26 -48.75 12.29 -20.77
CA GLY A 26 -49.79 13.01 -20.02
C GLY A 26 -50.51 14.08 -20.85
N LEU A 27 -49.75 14.84 -21.67
CA LEU A 27 -50.32 15.85 -22.58
C LEU A 27 -51.29 15.24 -23.61
N LEU A 28 -51.01 14.04 -24.11
CA LEU A 28 -51.85 13.37 -25.11
C LEU A 28 -52.98 12.55 -24.49
N CYS A 29 -52.69 11.78 -23.43
CA CYS A 29 -53.66 10.86 -22.84
C CYS A 29 -54.83 11.55 -22.16
N HIS A 30 -54.64 12.69 -21.48
CA HIS A 30 -55.76 13.35 -20.79
C HIS A 30 -56.86 13.86 -21.75
N PRO A 31 -56.55 14.57 -22.85
CA PRO A 31 -57.53 14.91 -23.89
C PRO A 31 -58.13 13.69 -24.59
N ILE A 32 -57.34 12.66 -24.93
CA ILE A 32 -57.84 11.43 -25.57
C ILE A 32 -58.82 10.71 -24.64
N TYR A 33 -58.48 10.56 -23.36
CA TYR A 33 -59.37 9.95 -22.37
C TYR A 33 -60.67 10.73 -22.23
N TYR A 34 -60.67 12.08 -22.26
CA TYR A 34 -61.92 12.84 -22.23
C TYR A 34 -62.87 12.44 -23.38
N VAL A 35 -62.34 12.34 -24.60
CA VAL A 35 -63.13 11.91 -25.77
C VAL A 35 -63.67 10.49 -25.60
N VAL A 36 -62.83 9.56 -25.12
CA VAL A 36 -63.22 8.16 -24.87
C VAL A 36 -64.32 8.08 -23.80
N TRP A 37 -64.12 8.67 -22.62
CA TRP A 37 -65.06 8.60 -21.50
C TRP A 37 -66.31 9.48 -21.65
N THR A 38 -66.37 10.35 -22.67
CA THR A 38 -67.57 11.14 -23.01
C THR A 38 -68.39 10.50 -24.14
N TRP A 39 -67.74 9.94 -25.18
CA TRP A 39 -68.44 9.50 -26.41
C TRP A 39 -68.31 8.01 -26.75
N VAL A 40 -67.34 7.27 -26.19
CA VAL A 40 -67.09 5.85 -26.53
C VAL A 40 -67.49 4.92 -25.36
N LEU A 41 -67.17 5.32 -24.13
CA LEU A 41 -67.47 4.62 -22.88
C LEU A 41 -68.04 5.64 -21.87
N PRO A 42 -69.25 6.20 -22.09
CA PRO A 42 -69.78 7.32 -21.31
C PRO A 42 -69.79 7.03 -19.80
N GLN A 43 -69.11 7.88 -19.02
CA GLN A 43 -69.08 7.78 -17.55
C GLN A 43 -70.07 8.76 -16.89
N PRO A 44 -70.62 8.45 -15.70
CA PRO A 44 -71.50 9.35 -14.94
C PRO A 44 -70.91 10.74 -14.65
N TYR A 45 -69.59 10.86 -14.49
CA TYR A 45 -68.91 12.13 -14.26
C TYR A 45 -67.52 12.17 -14.91
N ASP A 46 -67.28 13.15 -15.77
CA ASP A 46 -65.96 13.53 -16.23
C ASP A 46 -65.85 15.07 -16.35
N ASN A 47 -64.64 15.61 -16.25
CA ASN A 47 -64.39 17.04 -16.16
C ASN A 47 -63.25 17.46 -17.11
N LEU A 48 -63.64 18.16 -18.19
CA LEU A 48 -62.70 18.66 -19.20
C LEU A 48 -61.64 19.60 -18.61
N PHE A 49 -62.01 20.51 -17.70
CA PHE A 49 -61.06 21.45 -17.10
C PHE A 49 -60.00 20.76 -16.24
N LEU A 50 -60.39 19.70 -15.50
CA LEU A 50 -59.47 18.87 -14.71
C LEU A 50 -58.49 18.08 -15.61
N ARG A 51 -58.94 17.63 -16.78
CA ARG A 51 -58.07 16.94 -17.75
C ARG A 51 -57.16 17.90 -18.50
N LEU A 52 -57.63 19.10 -18.83
CA LEU A 52 -56.82 20.14 -19.45
C LEU A 52 -55.77 20.70 -18.47
N SER A 53 -56.08 20.88 -17.17
CA SER A 53 -55.07 21.31 -16.19
C SER A 53 -53.96 20.27 -16.03
N ALA A 54 -54.30 18.97 -16.00
CA ALA A 54 -53.32 17.89 -15.99
C ALA A 54 -52.44 17.90 -17.26
N ALA A 55 -53.05 18.02 -18.43
CA ALA A 55 -52.33 18.10 -19.71
C ALA A 55 -51.41 19.33 -19.78
N CYS A 56 -51.85 20.50 -19.30
CA CYS A 56 -51.05 21.72 -19.25
C CYS A 56 -49.84 21.60 -18.31
N LEU A 57 -49.97 20.94 -17.15
CA LEU A 57 -48.85 20.68 -16.24
C LEU A 57 -47.77 19.76 -16.84
N CYS A 58 -48.13 18.94 -17.84
CA CYS A 58 -47.14 18.14 -18.56
C CYS A 58 -46.29 18.94 -19.55
N ILE A 59 -46.74 20.11 -20.04
CA ILE A 59 -46.06 20.86 -21.10
C ILE A 59 -44.61 21.26 -20.72
N PRO A 60 -44.33 21.83 -19.52
CA PRO A 60 -42.97 22.24 -19.18
C PRO A 60 -41.96 21.09 -19.07
N LEU A 61 -42.43 19.86 -18.82
CA LEU A 61 -41.60 18.64 -18.80
C LEU A 61 -41.05 18.29 -20.19
N ILE A 62 -41.86 18.50 -21.24
CA ILE A 62 -41.48 18.22 -22.63
C ILE A 62 -40.31 19.12 -23.07
N PHE A 63 -40.34 20.38 -22.61
CA PHE A 63 -39.34 21.41 -22.93
C PHE A 63 -38.22 21.54 -21.90
N GLN A 64 -38.04 20.56 -20.99
CA GLN A 64 -37.00 20.54 -19.96
C GLN A 64 -35.58 20.89 -20.42
N ALA A 65 -35.23 20.61 -21.70
CA ALA A 65 -33.93 20.91 -22.28
C ALA A 65 -33.65 22.41 -22.42
N HIS A 66 -34.70 23.24 -22.40
CA HIS A 66 -34.63 24.71 -22.50
C HIS A 66 -34.85 25.41 -21.15
N TRP A 67 -34.94 24.67 -20.03
CA TRP A 67 -35.05 25.27 -18.71
C TRP A 67 -33.75 26.02 -18.35
N PRO A 68 -33.82 27.26 -17.81
CA PRO A 68 -32.61 27.98 -17.40
C PRO A 68 -31.84 27.22 -16.31
N LYS A 69 -30.49 27.29 -16.34
CA LYS A 69 -29.60 26.58 -15.39
C LYS A 69 -29.94 26.82 -13.90
N GLN A 70 -30.56 27.95 -13.56
CA GLN A 70 -31.00 28.28 -12.20
C GLN A 70 -32.21 27.45 -11.71
N TYR A 71 -33.06 26.99 -12.64
CA TYR A 71 -34.30 26.27 -12.34
C TYR A 71 -34.21 24.75 -12.52
N SER A 72 -33.15 24.23 -13.15
CA SER A 72 -32.94 22.78 -13.35
C SER A 72 -33.02 21.98 -12.04
N ARG A 73 -32.52 22.54 -10.93
CA ARG A 73 -32.62 21.94 -9.58
C ARG A 73 -34.05 21.70 -9.09
N TYR A 74 -35.04 22.40 -9.63
CA TYR A 74 -36.46 22.21 -9.29
C TYR A 74 -37.19 21.25 -10.25
N LEU A 75 -36.59 20.88 -11.38
CA LEU A 75 -37.21 19.99 -12.38
C LEU A 75 -37.60 18.64 -11.78
N LEU A 76 -36.79 18.08 -10.87
CA LEU A 76 -37.09 16.82 -10.20
C LEU A 76 -38.29 16.95 -9.23
N ILE A 77 -38.40 18.07 -8.51
CA ILE A 77 -39.52 18.35 -7.61
C ILE A 77 -40.79 18.56 -8.44
N TYR A 78 -40.69 19.33 -9.53
CA TYR A 78 -41.79 19.58 -10.45
C TYR A 78 -42.28 18.30 -11.14
N TRP A 79 -41.38 17.39 -11.52
CA TRP A 79 -41.71 16.05 -12.02
C TRP A 79 -42.55 15.25 -11.02
N HIS A 80 -42.15 15.17 -9.76
CA HIS A 80 -42.91 14.43 -8.74
C HIS A 80 -44.26 15.10 -8.42
N VAL A 81 -44.33 16.44 -8.36
CA VAL A 81 -45.60 17.17 -8.22
C VAL A 81 -46.53 16.92 -9.41
N CYS A 82 -45.98 16.92 -10.63
CA CYS A 82 -46.74 16.61 -11.84
C CYS A 82 -47.23 15.16 -11.82
N LEU A 83 -46.40 14.17 -11.45
CA LEU A 83 -46.83 12.78 -11.28
C LEU A 83 -47.97 12.68 -10.27
N ILE A 84 -47.84 13.24 -9.06
CA ILE A 84 -48.86 13.19 -8.01
C ILE A 84 -50.19 13.80 -8.50
N TYR A 85 -50.16 14.91 -9.22
CA TYR A 85 -51.37 15.56 -9.75
C TYR A 85 -52.01 14.76 -10.90
N VAL A 86 -51.21 14.46 -11.93
CA VAL A 86 -51.69 13.88 -13.20
C VAL A 86 -52.15 12.42 -13.03
N LEU A 87 -51.50 11.67 -12.14
CA LEU A 87 -51.81 10.27 -11.85
C LEU A 87 -52.73 10.12 -10.62
N PRO A 88 -52.28 9.91 -9.37
CA PRO A 88 -53.18 9.54 -8.28
C PRO A 88 -54.23 10.60 -7.94
N PHE A 89 -53.93 11.90 -8.01
CA PHE A 89 -54.96 12.91 -7.70
C PHE A 89 -56.12 12.90 -8.71
N VAL A 90 -55.84 12.99 -10.02
CA VAL A 90 -56.90 13.01 -11.05
C VAL A 90 -57.60 11.64 -11.16
N CYS A 91 -56.87 10.53 -11.14
CA CYS A 91 -57.47 9.19 -11.20
C CYS A 91 -58.37 8.92 -9.99
N THR A 92 -57.88 9.14 -8.76
CA THR A 92 -58.65 8.79 -7.57
C THR A 92 -59.82 9.76 -7.35
N PHE A 93 -59.68 11.05 -7.71
CA PHE A 93 -60.80 12.00 -7.67
C PHE A 93 -61.93 11.56 -8.63
N LEU A 94 -61.60 11.17 -9.85
CA LEU A 94 -62.59 10.69 -10.82
C LEU A 94 -63.15 9.31 -10.44
N ALA A 95 -62.36 8.42 -9.82
CA ALA A 95 -62.85 7.16 -9.27
C ALA A 95 -63.88 7.37 -8.14
N ILE A 96 -63.61 8.27 -7.19
CA ILE A 96 -64.56 8.66 -6.13
C ILE A 96 -65.84 9.24 -6.75
N ARG A 97 -65.71 10.16 -7.71
CA ARG A 97 -66.86 10.81 -8.38
C ARG A 97 -67.69 9.88 -9.26
N ASN A 98 -67.18 8.72 -9.63
CA ASN A 98 -67.88 7.68 -10.38
C ASN A 98 -68.16 6.42 -9.53
N GLY A 99 -68.12 6.53 -8.19
CA GLY A 99 -68.50 5.45 -7.28
C GLY A 99 -67.67 4.18 -7.44
N PHE A 100 -66.34 4.30 -7.61
CA PHE A 100 -65.41 3.17 -7.70
C PHE A 100 -65.82 2.09 -8.72
N SER A 101 -66.40 2.51 -9.86
CA SER A 101 -66.82 1.60 -10.94
C SER A 101 -65.64 0.77 -11.46
N THR A 102 -65.92 -0.44 -11.97
CA THR A 102 -64.88 -1.39 -12.42
C THR A 102 -63.91 -0.79 -13.45
N MET A 103 -64.39 0.13 -14.31
CA MET A 103 -63.57 0.86 -15.28
C MET A 103 -62.61 1.86 -14.62
N TRP A 104 -63.05 2.57 -13.59
CA TRP A 104 -62.19 3.44 -12.79
C TRP A 104 -61.24 2.67 -11.90
N MET A 105 -61.64 1.50 -11.39
CA MET A 105 -60.76 0.59 -10.66
C MET A 105 -59.63 0.03 -11.53
N MET A 106 -59.92 -0.34 -12.78
CA MET A 106 -58.86 -0.69 -13.75
C MET A 106 -57.93 0.49 -14.05
N THR A 107 -58.47 1.71 -14.07
CA THR A 107 -57.69 2.94 -14.26
C THR A 107 -56.77 3.23 -13.07
N GLU A 108 -57.24 3.04 -11.83
CA GLU A 108 -56.43 3.10 -10.60
C GLU A 108 -55.30 2.06 -10.59
N VAL A 109 -55.59 0.81 -10.94
CA VAL A 109 -54.58 -0.24 -11.04
C VAL A 109 -53.51 0.11 -12.08
N MET A 110 -53.92 0.56 -13.27
CA MET A 110 -53.01 1.02 -14.32
C MET A 110 -52.17 2.22 -13.88
N MET A 111 -52.78 3.17 -13.15
CA MET A 111 -52.11 4.34 -12.59
C MET A 111 -51.01 3.96 -11.59
N ILE A 112 -51.27 3.02 -10.68
CA ILE A 112 -50.28 2.51 -9.72
C ILE A 112 -49.11 1.82 -10.46
N PHE A 113 -49.38 1.01 -11.49
CA PHE A 113 -48.34 0.38 -12.30
C PHE A 113 -47.47 1.40 -13.07
N ILE A 114 -48.08 2.41 -13.71
CA ILE A 114 -47.34 3.46 -14.42
C ILE A 114 -46.47 4.25 -13.44
N LEU A 115 -47.00 4.59 -12.26
CA LEU A 115 -46.25 5.32 -11.24
C LEU A 115 -45.09 4.49 -10.67
N ALA A 116 -45.26 3.16 -10.53
CA ALA A 116 -44.19 2.24 -10.12
C ALA A 116 -43.10 2.01 -11.18
N LEU A 117 -43.38 2.28 -12.47
CA LEU A 117 -42.38 2.35 -13.54
C LEU A 117 -41.66 3.71 -13.57
N CYS A 118 -42.30 4.77 -13.06
CA CYS A 118 -41.74 6.13 -13.02
C CYS A 118 -40.93 6.45 -11.74
N ILE A 119 -41.11 5.66 -10.66
CA ILE A 119 -40.48 5.89 -9.36
C ILE A 119 -39.74 4.63 -8.89
N ASP A 120 -38.40 4.71 -8.91
CA ASP A 120 -37.47 3.61 -8.58
C ASP A 120 -37.28 3.38 -7.07
N SER A 121 -37.91 4.20 -6.22
CA SER A 121 -37.83 4.15 -4.76
C SER A 121 -39.18 3.73 -4.16
N PRO A 122 -39.30 2.53 -3.57
CA PRO A 122 -40.54 2.02 -2.96
C PRO A 122 -41.18 2.96 -1.93
N LEU A 123 -40.38 3.67 -1.12
CA LEU A 123 -40.87 4.60 -0.11
C LEU A 123 -41.42 5.89 -0.74
N LEU A 124 -40.76 6.38 -1.80
CA LEU A 124 -41.20 7.56 -2.53
C LEU A 124 -42.48 7.28 -3.34
N LEU A 125 -42.57 6.08 -3.93
CA LEU A 125 -43.78 5.59 -4.60
C LEU A 125 -44.98 5.60 -3.64
N MET A 126 -44.83 5.02 -2.44
CA MET A 126 -45.87 5.02 -1.41
C MET A 126 -46.26 6.45 -0.98
N ALA A 127 -45.28 7.35 -0.81
CA ALA A 127 -45.54 8.74 -0.45
C ALA A 127 -46.29 9.51 -1.56
N CYS A 128 -45.95 9.31 -2.84
CA CYS A 128 -46.63 9.92 -3.97
C CYS A 128 -48.07 9.42 -4.12
N ILE A 129 -48.31 8.12 -3.96
CA ILE A 129 -49.67 7.53 -3.96
C ILE A 129 -50.49 8.12 -2.81
N GLY A 130 -49.96 8.06 -1.58
CA GLY A 130 -50.65 8.57 -0.39
C GLY A 130 -50.99 10.06 -0.48
N ALA A 131 -50.07 10.89 -0.99
CA ALA A 131 -50.30 12.32 -1.17
C ALA A 131 -51.40 12.61 -2.20
N GLY A 132 -51.39 11.93 -3.35
CA GLY A 132 -52.42 12.10 -4.38
C GLY A 132 -53.80 11.64 -3.94
N ILE A 133 -53.88 10.46 -3.30
CA ILE A 133 -55.13 9.92 -2.74
C ILE A 133 -55.67 10.87 -1.67
N ALA A 134 -54.85 11.30 -0.69
CA ALA A 134 -55.30 12.21 0.35
C ALA A 134 -55.80 13.56 -0.21
N ALA A 135 -55.08 14.15 -1.16
CA ALA A 135 -55.51 15.37 -1.83
C ALA A 135 -56.83 15.18 -2.61
N SER A 136 -57.02 14.03 -3.27
CA SER A 136 -58.23 13.72 -4.05
C SER A 136 -59.47 13.55 -3.15
N ILE A 137 -59.32 12.92 -1.98
CA ILE A 137 -60.38 12.77 -0.98
C ILE A 137 -60.78 14.15 -0.44
N VAL A 138 -59.82 14.99 -0.08
CA VAL A 138 -60.08 16.37 0.37
C VAL A 138 -60.80 17.17 -0.71
N ALA A 139 -60.35 17.10 -1.96
CA ALA A 139 -61.01 17.77 -3.08
C ALA A 139 -62.43 17.23 -3.33
N ALA A 140 -62.65 15.92 -3.20
CA ALA A 140 -63.97 15.30 -3.37
C ALA A 140 -64.97 15.78 -2.30
N VAL A 141 -64.55 15.82 -1.03
CA VAL A 141 -65.38 16.31 0.10
C VAL A 141 -65.71 17.79 -0.05
N ILE A 142 -64.76 18.63 -0.50
CA ILE A 142 -65.00 20.06 -0.73
C ILE A 142 -65.95 20.28 -1.94
N THR A 143 -65.84 19.45 -2.97
CA THR A 143 -66.59 19.60 -4.25
C THR A 143 -67.92 18.82 -4.26
N PHE A 144 -68.27 18.11 -3.18
CA PHE A 144 -69.49 17.31 -3.09
C PHE A 144 -70.00 17.19 -1.65
N PRO A 145 -71.08 17.92 -1.27
CA PRO A 145 -71.53 18.01 0.12
C PRO A 145 -72.36 16.81 0.61
N THR A 146 -72.60 15.78 -0.23
CA THR A 146 -73.23 14.54 0.21
C THR A 146 -72.18 13.59 0.79
N PRO A 147 -72.47 12.84 1.86
CA PRO A 147 -71.53 11.87 2.42
C PRO A 147 -71.14 10.80 1.39
N ILE A 148 -69.87 10.41 1.38
CA ILE A 148 -69.35 9.32 0.55
C ILE A 148 -69.81 7.99 1.17
N ILE A 149 -70.95 7.47 0.70
CA ILE A 149 -71.48 6.18 1.13
C ILE A 149 -70.84 5.10 0.25
N LEU A 150 -69.92 4.32 0.82
CA LEU A 150 -69.36 3.13 0.17
C LEU A 150 -70.35 1.97 0.28
N SER A 151 -70.69 1.37 -0.86
CA SER A 151 -71.44 0.11 -0.90
C SER A 151 -70.51 -1.09 -0.62
N ALA A 152 -71.10 -2.26 -0.37
CA ALA A 152 -70.35 -3.50 -0.20
C ALA A 152 -69.54 -3.89 -1.47
N ALA A 153 -70.01 -3.49 -2.66
CA ALA A 153 -69.27 -3.68 -3.91
C ALA A 153 -68.03 -2.76 -3.98
N ASP A 154 -68.18 -1.49 -3.58
CA ASP A 154 -67.08 -0.52 -3.58
C ASP A 154 -66.00 -0.91 -2.57
N MET A 155 -66.40 -1.38 -1.39
CA MET A 155 -65.46 -1.94 -0.41
C MET A 155 -64.70 -3.15 -0.94
N SER A 156 -65.36 -4.04 -1.68
CA SER A 156 -64.72 -5.20 -2.32
C SER A 156 -63.73 -4.79 -3.41
N ASN A 157 -64.07 -3.79 -4.23
CA ASN A 157 -63.19 -3.19 -5.23
C ASN A 157 -61.96 -2.54 -4.59
N ILE A 158 -62.16 -1.66 -3.59
CA ILE A 158 -61.10 -0.92 -2.90
C ILE A 158 -60.14 -1.87 -2.17
N ALA A 159 -60.63 -2.99 -1.63
CA ALA A 159 -59.80 -3.99 -0.94
C ALA A 159 -58.70 -4.62 -1.82
N LEU A 160 -58.80 -4.53 -3.15
CA LEU A 160 -57.75 -4.98 -4.07
C LEU A 160 -56.55 -4.01 -4.16
N LEU A 161 -56.76 -2.71 -3.92
CA LEU A 161 -55.72 -1.69 -4.11
C LEU A 161 -54.47 -1.88 -3.22
N PRO A 162 -54.57 -2.23 -1.92
CA PRO A 162 -53.40 -2.53 -1.09
C PRO A 162 -52.55 -3.68 -1.64
N VAL A 163 -53.18 -4.70 -2.23
CA VAL A 163 -52.48 -5.84 -2.86
C VAL A 163 -51.75 -5.38 -4.12
N VAL A 164 -52.39 -4.54 -4.95
CA VAL A 164 -51.77 -3.97 -6.16
C VAL A 164 -50.59 -3.06 -5.82
N VAL A 165 -50.70 -2.22 -4.78
CA VAL A 165 -49.59 -1.41 -4.27
C VAL A 165 -48.44 -2.29 -3.78
N LEU A 166 -48.72 -3.36 -3.03
CA LEU A 166 -47.69 -4.30 -2.56
C LEU A 166 -46.98 -5.01 -3.73
N CYS A 167 -47.73 -5.52 -4.71
CA CYS A 167 -47.16 -6.13 -5.93
C CYS A 167 -46.29 -5.14 -6.71
N SER A 168 -46.76 -3.90 -6.87
CA SER A 168 -46.04 -2.82 -7.56
C SER A 168 -44.78 -2.38 -6.81
N MET A 169 -44.82 -2.41 -5.47
CA MET A 169 -43.66 -2.17 -4.60
C MET A 169 -42.57 -3.23 -4.78
N VAL A 170 -42.96 -4.51 -4.81
CA VAL A 170 -42.05 -5.65 -5.07
C VAL A 170 -41.47 -5.55 -6.48
N PHE A 171 -42.28 -5.20 -7.48
CA PHE A 171 -41.86 -5.08 -8.87
C PHE A 171 -40.90 -3.88 -9.10
N SER A 172 -41.19 -2.71 -8.52
CA SER A 172 -40.29 -1.55 -8.52
C SER A 172 -38.95 -1.88 -7.86
N HIS A 173 -38.95 -2.57 -6.70
CA HIS A 173 -37.73 -3.04 -6.04
C HIS A 173 -36.93 -4.04 -6.89
N ALA A 174 -37.61 -4.95 -7.59
CA ALA A 174 -36.98 -5.92 -8.49
C ALA A 174 -36.35 -5.25 -9.72
N ILE A 175 -37.04 -4.30 -10.36
CA ILE A 175 -36.50 -3.50 -11.47
C ILE A 175 -35.29 -2.69 -11.02
N SER A 176 -35.40 -2.00 -9.87
CA SER A 176 -34.32 -1.19 -9.28
C SER A 176 -33.05 -2.04 -9.05
N LYS A 177 -33.18 -3.20 -8.40
CA LYS A 177 -32.07 -4.16 -8.26
C LYS A 177 -31.56 -4.70 -9.60
N GLY A 178 -32.45 -4.97 -10.55
CA GLY A 178 -32.07 -5.42 -11.91
C GLY A 178 -31.16 -4.42 -12.62
N ARG A 179 -31.48 -3.12 -12.58
CA ARG A 179 -30.62 -2.07 -13.15
C ARG A 179 -29.25 -2.01 -12.47
N ILE A 180 -29.20 -2.07 -11.14
CA ILE A 180 -27.93 -2.07 -10.37
C ILE A 180 -27.04 -3.26 -10.77
N ILE A 181 -27.62 -4.44 -11.01
CA ILE A 181 -26.87 -5.62 -11.48
C ILE A 181 -26.34 -5.41 -12.91
N VAL A 182 -27.13 -4.81 -13.81
CA VAL A 182 -26.69 -4.48 -15.18
C VAL A 182 -25.57 -3.44 -15.19
N GLU A 183 -25.64 -2.41 -14.34
CA GLU A 183 -24.57 -1.40 -14.21
C GLU A 183 -23.27 -2.02 -13.68
N LYS A 184 -23.33 -2.86 -12.64
CA LYS A 184 -22.17 -3.64 -12.15
C LYS A 184 -21.58 -4.54 -13.24
N ASN A 185 -22.42 -5.25 -14.00
CA ASN A 185 -21.95 -6.09 -15.11
C ASN A 185 -21.33 -5.27 -16.27
N ARG A 186 -21.76 -4.01 -16.48
CA ARG A 186 -21.14 -3.11 -17.45
C ARG A 186 -19.76 -2.63 -16.98
N ALA A 187 -19.62 -2.31 -15.69
CA ALA A 187 -18.35 -1.96 -15.08
C ALA A 187 -17.34 -3.13 -15.17
N LEU A 188 -17.74 -4.34 -14.79
CA LEU A 188 -16.92 -5.55 -14.88
C LEU A 188 -16.45 -5.82 -16.33
N LYS A 189 -17.30 -5.58 -17.34
CA LYS A 189 -16.91 -5.73 -18.76
C LYS A 189 -15.91 -4.68 -19.23
N ALA A 190 -16.08 -3.41 -18.85
CA ALA A 190 -15.10 -2.37 -19.16
C ALA A 190 -13.74 -2.67 -18.50
N LEU A 191 -13.77 -3.13 -17.25
CA LEU A 191 -12.60 -3.46 -16.46
C LEU A 191 -11.84 -4.67 -17.00
N ALA A 192 -12.54 -5.74 -17.41
CA ALA A 192 -11.93 -6.88 -18.11
C ALA A 192 -11.25 -6.44 -19.42
N GLY A 193 -11.81 -5.45 -20.13
CA GLY A 193 -11.17 -4.81 -21.28
C GLY A 193 -9.88 -4.06 -20.92
N SER A 194 -9.88 -3.31 -19.81
CA SER A 194 -8.68 -2.62 -19.29
C SER A 194 -7.57 -3.62 -18.93
N ILE A 195 -7.89 -4.68 -18.17
CA ILE A 195 -6.93 -5.75 -17.84
C ILE A 195 -6.36 -6.38 -19.11
N ALA A 196 -7.18 -6.71 -20.09
CA ALA A 196 -6.71 -7.30 -21.35
C ALA A 196 -5.79 -6.36 -22.16
N HIS A 197 -6.03 -5.04 -22.11
CA HIS A 197 -5.15 -4.05 -22.71
C HIS A 197 -3.83 -3.91 -21.95
N GLU A 198 -3.88 -3.76 -20.63
CA GLU A 198 -2.67 -3.57 -19.81
C GLU A 198 -1.80 -4.84 -19.75
N MET A 199 -2.40 -6.04 -19.80
CA MET A 199 -1.66 -7.32 -19.90
C MET A 199 -0.98 -7.55 -21.25
N ARG A 200 -1.48 -6.93 -22.32
CA ARG A 200 -0.86 -7.07 -23.66
C ARG A 200 0.56 -6.51 -23.70
N ASN A 201 0.87 -5.50 -22.88
CA ASN A 201 2.17 -4.84 -22.85
C ASN A 201 3.30 -5.74 -22.26
N PRO A 202 3.20 -6.24 -21.01
CA PRO A 202 4.22 -7.15 -20.45
C PRO A 202 4.33 -8.46 -21.22
N LEU A 203 3.22 -9.00 -21.77
CA LEU A 203 3.27 -10.19 -22.63
C LEU A 203 4.03 -9.94 -23.95
N SER A 204 3.97 -8.72 -24.49
CA SER A 204 4.73 -8.35 -25.69
C SER A 204 6.21 -8.14 -25.38
N GLN A 205 6.54 -7.57 -24.22
CA GLN A 205 7.92 -7.46 -23.71
C GLN A 205 8.53 -8.83 -23.42
N LEU A 206 7.76 -9.74 -22.80
CA LEU A 206 8.17 -11.11 -22.52
C LEU A 206 8.46 -11.88 -23.80
N ARG A 207 7.65 -11.73 -24.86
CA ARG A 207 7.97 -12.33 -26.17
C ARG A 207 9.27 -11.77 -26.74
N TYR A 208 9.46 -10.45 -26.76
CA TYR A 208 10.72 -9.84 -27.22
C TYR A 208 11.95 -10.36 -26.46
N VAL A 209 11.81 -10.61 -25.15
CA VAL A 209 12.85 -11.25 -24.33
C VAL A 209 13.13 -12.68 -24.77
N LEU A 210 12.11 -13.49 -25.07
CA LEU A 210 12.29 -14.85 -25.58
C LEU A 210 12.94 -14.85 -26.98
N ASP A 211 12.50 -13.95 -27.86
CA ASP A 211 13.07 -13.75 -29.20
C ASP A 211 14.59 -13.43 -29.07
N GLY A 212 14.96 -12.51 -28.16
CA GLY A 212 16.36 -12.17 -27.86
C GLY A 212 17.17 -13.29 -27.18
N MET A 213 16.53 -14.17 -26.41
CA MET A 213 17.18 -15.39 -25.90
C MET A 213 17.48 -16.38 -27.03
N GLU A 214 16.57 -16.55 -27.99
CA GLU A 214 16.76 -17.43 -29.14
C GLU A 214 17.93 -16.95 -30.01
N GLU A 215 18.07 -15.63 -30.24
CA GLU A 215 19.23 -15.04 -30.93
C GLU A 215 20.56 -15.19 -30.15
N ALA A 216 20.53 -15.14 -28.82
CA ALA A 216 21.72 -15.24 -27.98
C ALA A 216 22.19 -16.69 -27.73
N LEU A 217 21.31 -17.67 -27.95
CA LEU A 217 21.64 -19.10 -27.89
C LEU A 217 22.41 -19.54 -29.14
N PRO A 218 23.53 -20.28 -29.00
CA PRO A 218 24.26 -20.79 -30.15
C PRO A 218 23.42 -21.82 -30.92
N ALA A 219 23.28 -21.62 -32.24
CA ALA A 219 22.56 -22.53 -33.13
C ALA A 219 23.11 -23.97 -33.05
N SER A 220 22.22 -24.96 -33.10
CA SER A 220 22.52 -26.39 -32.96
C SER A 220 23.12 -27.02 -34.23
N THR A 221 24.14 -26.39 -34.80
CA THR A 221 24.87 -26.90 -35.98
C THR A 221 25.98 -27.87 -35.59
N GLU A 222 25.85 -29.09 -36.10
CA GLU A 222 26.78 -30.23 -36.06
C GLU A 222 26.95 -30.99 -34.72
N ILE A 223 26.82 -32.31 -34.83
CA ILE A 223 26.86 -33.27 -33.72
C ILE A 223 28.31 -33.49 -33.28
N GLY A 224 28.61 -33.23 -32.01
CA GLY A 224 29.84 -33.70 -31.35
C GLY A 224 30.76 -32.64 -30.74
N ARG A 225 30.46 -31.34 -30.87
CA ARG A 225 31.16 -30.30 -30.10
C ARG A 225 30.37 -29.93 -28.84
N SER A 226 31.08 -29.74 -27.73
CA SER A 226 30.48 -29.18 -26.51
C SER A 226 30.03 -27.75 -26.77
N LEU A 227 28.78 -27.43 -26.42
CA LEU A 227 28.17 -26.10 -26.55
C LEU A 227 28.72 -25.17 -25.46
N VAL A 228 29.96 -24.71 -25.64
CA VAL A 228 30.61 -23.74 -24.76
C VAL A 228 29.99 -22.36 -24.98
N LEU A 229 28.98 -22.03 -24.18
CA LEU A 229 28.47 -20.67 -24.03
C LEU A 229 29.63 -19.72 -23.66
N THR A 230 29.84 -18.68 -24.46
CA THR A 230 30.81 -17.64 -24.14
C THR A 230 30.34 -16.84 -22.94
N HIS A 231 31.26 -16.29 -22.14
CA HIS A 231 30.90 -15.44 -21.00
C HIS A 231 30.07 -14.20 -21.43
N ALA A 232 30.26 -13.72 -22.66
CA ALA A 232 29.46 -12.66 -23.26
C ALA A 232 28.01 -13.11 -23.53
N ASN A 233 27.80 -14.20 -24.28
CA ASN A 233 26.46 -14.73 -24.58
C ASN A 233 25.71 -15.13 -23.31
N ALA A 234 26.38 -15.77 -22.35
CA ALA A 234 25.80 -16.08 -21.04
C ALA A 234 25.32 -14.80 -20.34
N THR A 235 26.13 -13.73 -20.33
CA THR A 235 25.76 -12.46 -19.69
C THR A 235 24.60 -11.75 -20.40
N SER A 236 24.52 -11.82 -21.73
CA SER A 236 23.33 -11.36 -22.47
C SER A 236 22.08 -12.17 -22.13
N LEU A 237 22.18 -13.51 -22.04
CA LEU A 237 21.07 -14.38 -21.64
C LEU A 237 20.57 -14.07 -20.22
N TYR A 238 21.47 -13.82 -19.25
CA TYR A 238 21.08 -13.39 -17.90
C TYR A 238 20.41 -12.00 -17.89
N ARG A 239 20.84 -11.06 -18.75
CA ARG A 239 20.19 -9.75 -18.89
C ARG A 239 18.77 -9.88 -19.46
N TYR A 240 18.59 -10.70 -20.50
CA TYR A 240 17.26 -11.03 -21.03
C TYR A 240 16.40 -11.74 -19.98
N LEU A 241 16.96 -12.67 -19.20
CA LEU A 241 16.23 -13.34 -18.11
C LEU A 241 15.70 -12.34 -17.07
N ALA A 242 16.55 -11.41 -16.61
CA ALA A 242 16.13 -10.35 -15.70
C ALA A 242 15.02 -9.46 -16.29
N GLN A 243 15.14 -9.07 -17.57
CA GLN A 243 14.13 -8.29 -18.28
C GLN A 243 12.80 -9.05 -18.46
N GLY A 244 12.86 -10.37 -18.64
CA GLY A 244 11.70 -11.25 -18.68
C GLY A 244 10.99 -11.35 -17.33
N GLN A 245 11.75 -11.55 -16.24
CA GLN A 245 11.21 -11.58 -14.88
C GLN A 245 10.56 -10.24 -14.51
N LEU A 246 11.23 -9.11 -14.79
CA LEU A 246 10.68 -7.75 -14.67
C LEU A 246 9.35 -7.60 -15.43
N SER A 247 9.25 -8.16 -16.64
CA SER A 247 8.02 -8.11 -17.44
C SER A 247 6.88 -8.91 -16.79
N ILE A 248 7.17 -10.07 -16.20
CA ILE A 248 6.19 -10.87 -15.44
C ILE A 248 5.75 -10.13 -14.18
N GLU A 249 6.69 -9.60 -13.40
CA GLU A 249 6.45 -8.91 -12.13
C GLU A 249 5.59 -7.66 -12.33
N ARG A 250 5.92 -6.81 -13.32
CA ARG A 250 5.08 -5.68 -13.75
C ARG A 250 3.66 -6.13 -14.16
N GLY A 251 3.54 -7.28 -14.83
CA GLY A 251 2.25 -7.86 -15.18
C GLY A 251 1.42 -8.28 -13.97
N LEU A 252 2.03 -8.99 -13.01
CA LEU A 252 1.37 -9.43 -11.77
C LEU A 252 0.99 -8.23 -10.87
N GLN A 253 1.84 -7.21 -10.79
CA GLN A 253 1.62 -5.95 -10.09
C GLN A 253 0.38 -5.20 -10.65
N ILE A 254 0.27 -5.11 -11.98
CA ILE A 254 -0.92 -4.55 -12.66
C ILE A 254 -2.18 -5.39 -12.37
N ILE A 255 -2.10 -6.73 -12.42
CA ILE A 255 -3.23 -7.61 -12.08
C ILE A 255 -3.68 -7.36 -10.64
N ALA A 256 -2.76 -7.35 -9.67
CA ALA A 256 -3.05 -7.16 -8.25
C ALA A 256 -3.70 -5.80 -7.98
N MET A 257 -3.09 -4.71 -8.47
CA MET A 257 -3.62 -3.35 -8.35
C MET A 257 -5.03 -3.24 -8.95
N THR A 258 -5.25 -3.81 -10.14
CA THR A 258 -6.56 -3.76 -10.81
C THR A 258 -7.59 -4.62 -10.09
N LEU A 259 -7.20 -5.78 -9.52
CA LEU A 259 -8.09 -6.62 -8.72
C LEU A 259 -8.54 -5.90 -7.43
N ASP A 260 -7.67 -5.16 -6.76
CA ASP A 260 -7.99 -4.40 -5.55
C ASP A 260 -8.80 -3.11 -5.80
N GLU A 261 -8.67 -2.53 -7.00
CA GLU A 261 -9.63 -1.56 -7.52
C GLU A 261 -11.04 -2.18 -7.59
N VAL A 262 -11.22 -3.40 -8.14
CA VAL A 262 -12.55 -4.04 -8.24
C VAL A 262 -13.08 -4.53 -6.89
N SER A 263 -12.20 -5.09 -6.04
CA SER A 263 -12.60 -6.01 -4.97
C SER A 263 -13.58 -5.40 -3.98
N ALA A 264 -13.54 -4.07 -3.84
CA ALA A 264 -14.31 -3.28 -2.88
C ALA A 264 -14.19 -3.76 -1.43
N LYS A 265 -13.24 -4.67 -1.14
CA LYS A 265 -12.94 -5.14 0.22
C LYS A 265 -12.53 -3.92 1.08
N PRO A 266 -12.93 -3.87 2.36
CA PRO A 266 -12.36 -2.91 3.29
C PRO A 266 -10.86 -3.19 3.41
N ILE A 267 -10.03 -2.19 3.13
CA ILE A 267 -8.60 -2.24 3.42
C ILE A 267 -8.47 -2.29 4.94
N ARG A 268 -7.74 -3.28 5.44
CA ARG A 268 -7.69 -3.58 6.88
C ARG A 268 -6.56 -2.80 7.54
N SER A 269 -6.82 -2.30 8.73
CA SER A 269 -5.85 -1.56 9.55
C SER A 269 -5.12 -2.45 10.57
N ASP A 270 -5.21 -3.79 10.49
CA ASP A 270 -4.62 -4.69 11.48
C ASP A 270 -3.17 -5.13 11.21
N HIS A 271 -2.56 -4.71 10.09
CA HIS A 271 -1.15 -5.01 9.72
C HIS A 271 -0.30 -3.77 9.40
N LEU A 272 -0.73 -2.58 9.84
CA LEU A 272 -0.02 -1.33 9.55
C LEU A 272 1.35 -1.28 10.26
N ALA A 273 2.43 -1.23 9.48
CA ALA A 273 3.81 -1.15 9.94
C ALA A 273 4.30 0.29 10.08
N TYR A 274 5.29 0.52 10.95
CA TYR A 274 5.97 1.80 11.08
C TYR A 274 7.07 1.91 10.01
N LEU A 275 6.86 2.78 9.04
CA LEU A 275 7.73 2.95 7.87
C LEU A 275 8.09 4.43 7.69
N ARG A 276 9.23 4.71 7.04
CA ARG A 276 9.70 6.08 6.81
C ARG A 276 9.22 6.58 5.45
N ALA A 277 8.50 7.69 5.43
CA ALA A 277 7.84 8.19 4.23
C ALA A 277 8.82 8.41 3.07
N ALA A 278 10.03 8.91 3.33
CA ALA A 278 11.04 9.15 2.30
C ALA A 278 11.60 7.86 1.67
N SER A 279 11.89 6.81 2.45
CA SER A 279 12.42 5.55 1.89
C SER A 279 11.33 4.77 1.17
N THR A 280 10.12 4.66 1.73
CA THR A 280 9.01 3.98 1.06
C THR A 280 8.54 4.74 -0.19
N THR A 281 8.52 6.08 -0.21
CA THR A 281 8.24 6.85 -1.45
C THR A 281 9.35 6.69 -2.48
N ARG A 282 10.60 6.45 -2.07
CA ARG A 282 11.70 6.16 -3.01
C ARG A 282 11.57 4.76 -3.60
N LYS A 283 11.35 3.75 -2.75
CA LYS A 283 11.05 2.36 -3.14
C LYS A 283 9.90 2.28 -4.15
N VAL A 284 8.86 3.10 -4.00
CA VAL A 284 7.80 3.27 -5.00
C VAL A 284 8.33 3.69 -6.38
N LEU A 285 9.27 4.62 -6.47
CA LEU A 285 9.85 5.02 -7.76
C LEU A 285 10.83 3.96 -8.28
N ASP A 286 11.61 3.34 -7.40
CA ASP A 286 12.56 2.27 -7.72
C ASP A 286 11.84 1.00 -8.26
N GLU A 287 10.60 0.74 -7.80
CA GLU A 287 9.74 -0.39 -8.21
C GLU A 287 8.68 -0.01 -9.28
N TYR A 288 8.46 1.27 -9.60
CA TYR A 288 7.45 1.66 -10.59
C TYR A 288 7.90 1.27 -12.00
N GLY A 289 7.04 0.54 -12.71
CA GLY A 289 7.33 -0.05 -14.01
C GLY A 289 7.33 0.93 -15.19
N PHE A 290 8.15 2.00 -15.13
CA PHE A 290 8.33 2.98 -16.21
C PHE A 290 8.54 2.34 -17.59
N ALA A 291 7.98 2.97 -18.62
CA ALA A 291 8.08 2.50 -20.01
C ALA A 291 9.50 2.68 -20.58
N ASP A 292 10.15 3.81 -20.27
CA ASP A 292 11.52 4.13 -20.66
C ASP A 292 12.18 5.15 -19.71
N ASP A 293 13.50 5.34 -19.86
CA ASP A 293 14.29 6.27 -19.03
C ASP A 293 13.87 7.73 -19.20
N THR A 294 13.23 8.10 -20.32
CA THR A 294 12.76 9.48 -20.55
C THR A 294 11.51 9.77 -19.73
N GLU A 295 10.61 8.79 -19.58
CA GLU A 295 9.48 8.85 -18.65
C GLU A 295 9.96 8.96 -17.20
N HIS A 296 10.90 8.10 -16.80
CA HIS A 296 11.52 8.15 -15.49
C HIS A 296 12.19 9.52 -15.21
N SER A 297 12.91 10.09 -16.18
CA SER A 297 13.62 11.39 -16.03
C SER A 297 12.70 12.60 -15.76
N LYS A 298 11.39 12.47 -16.05
CA LYS A 298 10.37 13.49 -15.76
C LYS A 298 9.86 13.43 -14.33
N VAL A 299 10.15 12.35 -13.59
CA VAL A 299 9.72 12.15 -12.21
C VAL A 299 10.83 12.57 -11.25
N ARG A 300 10.47 13.28 -10.17
CA ARG A 300 11.40 13.74 -9.14
C ARG A 300 10.84 13.53 -7.74
N LEU A 301 11.67 13.00 -6.84
CA LEU A 301 11.38 12.93 -5.41
C LEU A 301 12.16 13.99 -4.65
N LEU A 302 11.46 14.85 -3.92
CA LEU A 302 12.02 15.88 -3.05
C LEU A 302 11.58 15.61 -1.61
N VAL A 303 12.53 15.60 -0.68
CA VAL A 303 12.27 15.37 0.75
C VAL A 303 12.61 16.66 1.49
N LEU A 304 11.59 17.32 2.05
CA LEU A 304 11.76 18.50 2.91
C LEU A 304 11.99 18.06 4.35
N GLU A 305 11.10 17.20 4.86
CA GLU A 305 11.21 16.61 6.18
C GLU A 305 10.58 15.21 6.15
N ASP A 306 11.41 14.20 6.38
CA ASP A 306 11.01 12.80 6.45
C ASP A 306 10.36 12.49 7.80
N PHE A 307 9.33 11.66 7.80
CA PHE A 307 8.53 11.30 8.97
C PHE A 307 8.20 9.80 8.95
N VAL A 308 7.92 9.25 10.14
CA VAL A 308 7.39 7.89 10.26
C VAL A 308 5.88 7.93 10.10
N PHE A 309 5.33 7.04 9.28
CA PHE A 309 3.90 6.78 9.19
C PHE A 309 3.57 5.31 9.50
N LYS A 310 2.28 5.05 9.76
CA LYS A 310 1.76 3.72 10.07
C LYS A 310 0.86 3.26 8.94
N VAL A 311 1.42 2.47 8.01
CA VAL A 311 0.80 2.09 6.74
C VAL A 311 0.98 0.60 6.45
N ASP A 312 0.12 0.04 5.60
CA ASP A 312 0.43 -1.20 4.88
C ASP A 312 1.28 -0.81 3.66
N GLU A 313 2.46 -1.43 3.51
CA GLU A 313 3.40 -1.07 2.44
C GLU A 313 2.80 -1.32 1.05
N THR A 314 2.17 -2.47 0.83
CA THR A 314 1.61 -2.85 -0.48
C THR A 314 0.51 -1.89 -0.90
N VAL A 315 -0.39 -1.56 0.04
CA VAL A 315 -1.48 -0.61 -0.19
C VAL A 315 -0.96 0.81 -0.42
N TYR A 316 0.10 1.23 0.28
CA TYR A 316 0.72 2.53 0.07
C TYR A 316 1.42 2.62 -1.29
N LEU A 317 2.15 1.58 -1.69
CA LEU A 317 2.74 1.42 -3.01
C LEU A 317 1.66 1.51 -4.10
N PHE A 318 0.60 0.72 -4.01
CA PHE A 318 -0.52 0.74 -4.97
C PHE A 318 -1.27 2.07 -5.02
N THR A 319 -1.30 2.81 -3.90
CA THR A 319 -1.85 4.18 -3.84
C THR A 319 -0.99 5.15 -4.65
N LEU A 320 0.32 5.15 -4.47
CA LEU A 320 1.21 6.03 -5.25
C LEU A 320 1.32 5.58 -6.71
N PHE A 321 1.39 4.28 -7.02
CA PHE A 321 1.38 3.77 -8.40
C PHE A 321 0.14 4.27 -9.17
N ASN A 322 -1.03 4.32 -8.52
CA ASN A 322 -2.23 4.89 -9.11
C ASN A 322 -2.10 6.38 -9.42
N LEU A 323 -1.54 7.19 -8.52
CA LEU A 323 -1.35 8.62 -8.75
C LEU A 323 -0.30 8.89 -9.84
N ILE A 324 0.80 8.14 -9.85
CA ILE A 324 1.87 8.22 -10.86
C ILE A 324 1.33 7.81 -12.25
N LYS A 325 0.62 6.68 -12.35
CA LYS A 325 -0.02 6.20 -13.59
C LYS A 325 -0.99 7.23 -14.17
N ASN A 326 -1.84 7.84 -13.34
CA ASN A 326 -2.77 8.87 -13.78
C ASN A 326 -2.06 10.15 -14.25
N ALA A 327 -1.06 10.61 -13.51
CA ALA A 327 -0.25 11.77 -13.89
C ALA A 327 0.44 11.56 -15.25
N LEU A 328 1.24 10.50 -15.39
CA LEU A 328 2.00 10.19 -16.61
C LEU A 328 1.08 10.00 -17.83
N HIS A 329 -0.07 9.35 -17.66
CA HIS A 329 -1.07 9.19 -18.73
C HIS A 329 -1.59 10.54 -19.27
N HIS A 330 -1.91 11.50 -18.39
CA HIS A 330 -2.38 12.83 -18.81
C HIS A 330 -1.24 13.76 -19.25
N MET A 331 -0.02 13.56 -18.74
CA MET A 331 1.20 14.25 -19.17
C MET A 331 1.70 13.78 -20.55
N ALA A 332 1.29 12.61 -21.06
CA ALA A 332 1.77 12.07 -22.33
C ALA A 332 1.58 13.02 -23.54
N ALA A 333 0.54 13.86 -23.51
CA ALA A 333 0.29 14.89 -24.53
C ALA A 333 1.10 16.19 -24.36
N HIS A 334 1.88 16.32 -23.28
CA HIS A 334 2.58 17.53 -22.85
C HIS A 334 4.08 17.22 -22.64
N PRO A 335 4.92 17.28 -23.70
CA PRO A 335 6.30 16.77 -23.65
C PRO A 335 7.17 17.35 -22.53
N SER A 336 6.96 18.63 -22.19
CA SER A 336 7.69 19.38 -21.16
C SER A 336 7.14 19.22 -19.74
N ALA A 337 6.06 18.44 -19.54
CA ALA A 337 5.48 18.28 -18.22
C ALA A 337 6.35 17.40 -17.30
N THR A 338 6.42 17.77 -16.02
CA THR A 338 7.16 17.05 -14.98
C THR A 338 6.24 16.60 -13.86
N LEU A 339 6.61 15.51 -13.18
CA LEU A 339 5.92 14.95 -12.01
C LEU A 339 6.84 15.05 -10.79
N THR A 340 6.41 15.77 -9.76
CA THR A 340 7.17 15.93 -8.52
C THR A 340 6.41 15.31 -7.35
N LEU A 341 7.07 14.38 -6.66
CA LEU A 341 6.66 13.86 -5.37
C LEU A 341 7.40 14.64 -4.27
N VAL A 342 6.68 15.17 -3.29
CA VAL A 342 7.25 15.89 -2.15
C VAL A 342 6.87 15.21 -0.84
N VAL A 343 7.86 14.87 -0.02
CA VAL A 343 7.67 14.34 1.34
C VAL A 343 7.95 15.44 2.35
N ASP A 344 6.96 15.80 3.15
CA ASP A 344 7.02 16.87 4.16
C ASP A 344 6.02 16.62 5.30
N ARG A 345 6.50 16.59 6.56
CA ARG A 345 5.73 16.68 7.81
C ARG A 345 4.31 16.09 7.77
N HIS A 346 4.20 14.77 7.83
CA HIS A 346 2.92 14.02 7.76
C HIS A 346 2.17 14.12 6.43
N THR A 347 2.81 14.59 5.36
CA THR A 347 2.22 14.67 4.01
C THR A 347 3.13 14.10 2.93
N VAL A 348 2.49 13.53 1.91
CA VAL A 348 3.14 13.17 0.64
C VAL A 348 2.32 13.79 -0.48
N VAL A 349 2.91 14.74 -1.19
CA VAL A 349 2.29 15.48 -2.30
C VAL A 349 2.73 14.86 -3.61
N VAL A 350 1.78 14.61 -4.52
CA VAL A 350 2.06 14.15 -5.90
C VAL A 350 1.53 15.23 -6.84
N ARG A 351 2.43 15.93 -7.54
CA ARG A 351 2.09 17.09 -8.39
C ARG A 351 2.61 16.92 -9.81
N ASP A 352 1.72 16.90 -10.79
CA ASP A 352 2.05 17.04 -12.21
C ASP A 352 1.88 18.49 -12.68
N THR A 353 2.63 18.85 -13.73
CA THR A 353 2.39 20.06 -14.54
C THR A 353 1.70 19.69 -15.86
N GLY A 354 0.68 18.82 -15.78
CA GLY A 354 -0.10 18.34 -16.91
C GLY A 354 -1.27 19.27 -17.27
N PRO A 355 -2.29 18.78 -18.01
CA PRO A 355 -3.42 19.59 -18.47
C PRO A 355 -4.37 20.06 -17.35
N GLY A 356 -4.20 19.58 -16.11
CA GLY A 356 -5.11 19.84 -15.00
C GLY A 356 -6.51 19.24 -15.19
N ILE A 357 -7.38 19.50 -14.22
CA ILE A 357 -8.73 18.94 -14.12
C ILE A 357 -9.76 20.09 -14.16
N SER A 358 -10.86 19.89 -14.90
CA SER A 358 -11.97 20.85 -14.95
C SER A 358 -12.62 21.03 -13.56
N PRO A 359 -12.96 22.26 -13.15
CA PRO A 359 -13.72 22.52 -11.92
C PRO A 359 -15.05 21.77 -11.81
N GLU A 360 -15.65 21.37 -12.94
CA GLU A 360 -16.89 20.57 -12.97
C GLU A 360 -16.65 19.11 -12.56
N ILE A 361 -15.41 18.61 -12.65
CA ILE A 361 -15.03 17.21 -12.37
C ILE A 361 -14.46 17.05 -10.95
N LEU A 362 -13.75 18.06 -10.44
CA LEU A 362 -13.09 18.03 -9.12
C LEU A 362 -13.98 17.54 -7.95
N PRO A 363 -15.27 17.93 -7.81
CA PRO A 363 -16.12 17.45 -6.72
C PRO A 363 -16.40 15.94 -6.77
N HIS A 364 -16.33 15.34 -7.96
CA HIS A 364 -16.69 13.95 -8.25
C HIS A 364 -15.46 13.06 -8.53
N LEU A 365 -14.24 13.58 -8.33
CA LEU A 365 -12.98 12.96 -8.72
C LEU A 365 -12.70 11.61 -8.02
N PHE A 366 -13.25 11.40 -6.83
CA PHE A 366 -13.10 10.17 -6.03
C PHE A 366 -14.34 9.25 -6.11
N GLU A 367 -15.35 9.59 -6.94
CA GLU A 367 -16.53 8.77 -7.10
C GLU A 367 -16.25 7.56 -8.02
N PRO A 368 -16.57 6.31 -7.60
CA PRO A 368 -16.30 5.12 -8.41
C PRO A 368 -16.94 5.17 -9.80
N LEU A 369 -16.20 4.67 -10.80
CA LEU A 369 -16.61 4.50 -12.20
C LEU A 369 -16.85 5.82 -12.97
N ARG A 370 -16.38 6.97 -12.49
CA ARG A 370 -16.39 8.23 -13.25
C ARG A 370 -15.08 8.43 -14.02
N THR A 371 -15.18 8.90 -15.26
CA THR A 371 -14.04 9.15 -16.15
C THR A 371 -14.23 10.44 -16.96
N ALA A 372 -13.13 11.15 -17.23
CA ALA A 372 -13.15 12.41 -17.95
C ALA A 372 -13.14 12.18 -19.49
N GLY A 373 -14.32 11.99 -20.07
CA GLY A 373 -14.56 12.03 -21.52
C GLY A 373 -14.09 10.83 -22.35
N ASN A 374 -13.00 10.14 -21.96
CA ASN A 374 -12.48 8.96 -22.65
C ASN A 374 -12.72 7.66 -21.85
N SER A 375 -13.31 6.66 -22.50
CA SER A 375 -13.68 5.37 -21.91
C SER A 375 -12.51 4.38 -21.78
N ALA A 376 -11.30 4.87 -21.52
CA ALA A 376 -10.07 4.07 -21.46
C ALA A 376 -9.65 3.67 -20.03
N GLY A 377 -10.06 4.44 -19.01
CA GLY A 377 -9.77 4.15 -17.60
C GLY A 377 -10.91 3.43 -16.87
N THR A 378 -10.57 2.73 -15.77
CA THR A 378 -11.53 2.04 -14.90
C THR A 378 -12.45 3.00 -14.12
N GLY A 379 -11.95 4.20 -13.80
CA GLY A 379 -12.60 5.11 -12.85
C GLY A 379 -12.58 4.61 -11.40
N LEU A 380 -11.70 3.67 -11.04
CA LEU A 380 -11.65 3.06 -9.70
C LEU A 380 -10.36 3.42 -8.92
N GLY A 381 -9.22 3.61 -9.59
CA GLY A 381 -7.94 3.92 -8.96
C GLY A 381 -7.95 5.08 -7.94
N LEU A 382 -8.61 6.20 -8.23
CA LEU A 382 -8.71 7.31 -7.27
C LEU A 382 -9.64 7.00 -6.09
N ALA A 383 -10.72 6.24 -6.31
CA ALA A 383 -11.57 5.75 -5.23
C ALA A 383 -10.84 4.72 -4.34
N TYR A 384 -9.92 3.93 -4.91
CA TYR A 384 -8.98 3.09 -4.15
C TYR A 384 -8.02 3.95 -3.30
N CYS A 385 -7.40 4.99 -3.87
CA CYS A 385 -6.53 5.91 -3.12
C CYS A 385 -7.25 6.55 -1.92
N GLN A 386 -8.54 6.91 -2.07
CA GLN A 386 -9.33 7.44 -0.98
C GLN A 386 -9.63 6.37 0.11
N ARG A 387 -9.97 5.13 -0.28
CA ARG A 387 -10.13 3.99 0.66
C ARG A 387 -8.84 3.69 1.42
N ALA A 388 -7.69 3.70 0.75
CA ALA A 388 -6.38 3.44 1.34
C ALA A 388 -6.02 4.48 2.40
N MET A 389 -6.11 5.78 2.06
CA MET A 389 -5.83 6.83 3.03
C MET A 389 -6.78 6.81 4.23
N GLN A 390 -8.06 6.47 4.04
CA GLN A 390 -9.00 6.27 5.16
C GLN A 390 -8.60 5.10 6.07
N ALA A 391 -8.10 3.99 5.52
CA ALA A 391 -7.61 2.85 6.30
C ALA A 391 -6.34 3.17 7.10
N PHE A 392 -5.50 4.09 6.61
CA PHE A 392 -4.35 4.65 7.33
C PHE A 392 -4.72 5.75 8.34
N GLY A 393 -6.02 6.03 8.56
CA GLY A 393 -6.50 7.13 9.40
C GLY A 393 -6.21 8.53 8.84
N GLY A 394 -5.74 8.62 7.60
CA GLY A 394 -5.38 9.84 6.90
C GLY A 394 -6.45 10.34 5.93
N THR A 395 -6.05 11.26 5.06
CA THR A 395 -6.92 11.88 4.04
C THR A 395 -6.17 12.09 2.72
N ILE A 396 -6.91 12.09 1.61
CA ILE A 396 -6.44 12.55 0.30
C ILE A 396 -7.27 13.76 -0.13
N THR A 397 -6.60 14.79 -0.65
CA THR A 397 -7.24 15.94 -1.31
C THR A 397 -6.62 16.16 -2.69
N CYS A 398 -7.32 16.88 -3.57
CA CYS A 398 -6.81 17.28 -4.88
C CYS A 398 -7.02 18.79 -5.07
N HIS A 399 -5.98 19.47 -5.54
CA HIS A 399 -6.03 20.84 -6.03
C HIS A 399 -5.52 20.86 -7.47
N SER A 400 -6.24 21.49 -8.40
CA SER A 400 -5.85 21.52 -9.81
C SER A 400 -6.31 22.81 -10.48
N GLN A 401 -5.52 23.26 -11.46
CA GLN A 401 -5.82 24.38 -12.33
C GLN A 401 -5.75 23.90 -13.79
N LEU A 402 -6.89 23.97 -14.48
CA LEU A 402 -7.04 23.54 -15.87
C LEU A 402 -6.07 24.33 -16.76
N GLY A 403 -5.22 23.62 -17.50
CA GLY A 403 -4.15 24.16 -18.33
C GLY A 403 -2.78 24.31 -17.65
N GLU A 404 -2.65 24.01 -16.35
CA GLU A 404 -1.39 24.23 -15.61
C GLU A 404 -0.89 23.04 -14.76
N PHE A 405 -1.71 22.49 -13.87
CA PHE A 405 -1.25 21.47 -12.92
C PHE A 405 -2.37 20.66 -12.24
N THR A 406 -2.00 19.47 -11.78
CA THR A 406 -2.78 18.68 -10.82
C THR A 406 -1.91 18.38 -9.60
N GLN A 407 -2.47 18.47 -8.39
CA GLN A 407 -1.78 18.18 -7.15
C GLN A 407 -2.65 17.36 -6.21
N PHE A 408 -2.30 16.09 -6.01
CA PHE A 408 -2.85 15.26 -4.95
C PHE A 408 -2.01 15.46 -3.67
N THR A 409 -2.67 15.57 -2.52
CA THR A 409 -2.01 15.70 -1.22
C THR A 409 -2.52 14.59 -0.30
N LEU A 410 -1.64 13.63 -0.01
CA LEU A 410 -1.86 12.59 1.00
C LEU A 410 -1.45 13.17 2.35
N ARG A 411 -2.30 13.08 3.37
CA ARG A 411 -2.01 13.51 4.74
C ARG A 411 -2.27 12.39 5.73
N PHE A 412 -1.27 12.09 6.55
CA PHE A 412 -1.24 11.00 7.52
C PHE A 412 -1.49 11.51 8.94
N PRO A 413 -1.86 10.63 9.89
CA PRO A 413 -1.79 10.93 11.32
C PRO A 413 -0.35 11.28 11.76
N ALA A 414 -0.24 12.08 12.81
CA ALA A 414 1.03 12.26 13.52
C ALA A 414 1.25 11.09 14.49
N ILE A 415 2.48 10.60 14.57
CA ILE A 415 2.93 9.56 15.51
C ILE A 415 3.85 10.23 16.53
N ALA A 416 3.74 9.88 17.80
CA ALA A 416 4.59 10.46 18.84
C ALA A 416 6.02 9.87 18.77
N ASP A 417 7.04 10.71 18.94
CA ASP A 417 8.46 10.28 18.92
C ASP A 417 8.74 9.15 19.94
N ARG A 418 8.01 9.15 21.07
CA ARG A 418 8.04 8.08 22.07
C ARG A 418 7.60 6.73 21.51
N GLU A 419 6.53 6.68 20.72
CA GLU A 419 5.99 5.46 20.12
C GLU A 419 6.98 4.87 19.10
N ILE A 420 7.58 5.75 18.30
CA ILE A 420 8.66 5.40 17.36
C ILE A 420 9.86 4.83 18.12
N ALA A 421 10.34 5.52 19.16
CA ALA A 421 11.48 5.11 19.95
C ALA A 421 11.23 3.85 20.80
N GLU A 422 9.99 3.57 21.20
CA GLU A 422 9.61 2.29 21.81
C GLU A 422 9.68 1.16 20.77
N HIS A 423 9.13 1.34 19.57
CA HIS A 423 9.17 0.35 18.49
C HIS A 423 10.59 0.06 17.95
N GLU A 424 11.42 1.09 17.76
CA GLU A 424 12.82 0.90 17.34
C GLU A 424 13.62 0.10 18.39
N ARG A 425 13.38 0.33 19.69
CA ARG A 425 13.98 -0.46 20.78
C ARG A 425 13.52 -1.91 20.77
N GLU A 426 12.27 -2.21 20.46
CA GLU A 426 11.78 -3.59 20.30
C GLU A 426 12.53 -4.32 19.18
N ILE A 427 12.70 -3.69 18.00
CA ILE A 427 13.43 -4.30 16.88
C ILE A 427 14.89 -4.56 17.26
N LEU A 428 15.58 -3.57 17.86
CA LEU A 428 16.97 -3.73 18.32
C LEU A 428 17.11 -4.82 19.39
N ALA A 429 16.15 -4.94 20.31
CA ALA A 429 16.15 -5.98 21.34
C ALA A 429 15.99 -7.39 20.76
N ARG A 430 15.16 -7.57 19.73
CA ARG A 430 15.06 -8.85 19.00
C ARG A 430 16.30 -9.17 18.17
N ALA A 431 16.94 -8.15 17.58
CA ALA A 431 18.09 -8.32 16.71
C ALA A 431 19.37 -8.66 17.48
N THR A 432 19.65 -7.96 18.59
CA THR A 432 20.88 -8.10 19.40
C THR A 432 21.36 -9.56 19.59
N PRO A 433 20.54 -10.53 20.06
CA PRO A 433 21.00 -11.91 20.26
C PRO A 433 21.39 -12.67 18.98
N VAL A 434 21.01 -12.20 17.79
CA VAL A 434 21.39 -12.79 16.49
C VAL A 434 22.74 -12.24 16.00
N PHE A 435 23.03 -10.97 16.27
CA PHE A 435 24.27 -10.29 15.85
C PHE A 435 25.42 -10.41 16.88
N HIS A 436 25.12 -10.64 18.15
CA HIS A 436 26.11 -10.65 19.22
C HIS A 436 27.18 -11.73 19.02
N GLY A 437 28.43 -11.30 18.83
CA GLY A 437 29.60 -12.16 18.59
C GLY A 437 29.78 -12.61 17.13
N LYS A 438 28.90 -12.20 16.20
CA LYS A 438 29.04 -12.51 14.78
C LYS A 438 30.14 -11.68 14.11
N SER A 439 30.94 -12.32 13.27
CA SER A 439 32.01 -11.67 12.49
C SER A 439 31.46 -11.25 11.13
N ILE A 440 31.38 -9.94 10.88
CA ILE A 440 30.82 -9.37 9.65
C ILE A 440 31.89 -8.57 8.92
N LEU A 441 32.10 -8.86 7.64
CA LEU A 441 32.94 -8.07 6.75
C LEU A 441 32.08 -7.06 5.98
N LEU A 442 32.35 -5.78 6.16
CA LEU A 442 31.71 -4.67 5.47
C LEU A 442 32.59 -4.22 4.30
N VAL A 443 32.08 -4.35 3.07
CA VAL A 443 32.80 -4.02 1.83
C VAL A 443 31.97 -3.00 1.06
N ASP A 444 32.48 -1.79 0.98
CA ASP A 444 31.84 -0.61 0.38
C ASP A 444 32.97 0.40 0.12
N ASP A 445 32.94 1.22 -0.93
CA ASP A 445 34.00 2.20 -1.16
C ASP A 445 33.78 3.51 -0.38
N ASP A 446 32.52 3.88 -0.13
CA ASP A 446 32.11 5.07 0.62
C ASP A 446 32.42 4.94 2.13
N VAL A 447 33.27 5.84 2.62
CA VAL A 447 33.75 5.88 4.01
C VAL A 447 32.64 6.21 5.01
N ASP A 448 31.73 7.13 4.67
CA ASP A 448 30.66 7.56 5.55
C ASP A 448 29.55 6.50 5.63
N GLN A 449 29.27 5.80 4.52
CA GLN A 449 28.39 4.62 4.52
C GLN A 449 28.97 3.49 5.39
N ARG A 450 30.27 3.16 5.25
CA ARG A 450 30.91 2.16 6.12
C ARG A 450 30.82 2.54 7.61
N LEU A 451 31.22 3.76 7.97
CA LEU A 451 31.17 4.23 9.37
C LEU A 451 29.75 4.24 9.94
N LYS A 452 28.73 4.58 9.12
CA LYS A 452 27.33 4.59 9.53
C LYS A 452 26.80 3.17 9.84
N VAL A 453 27.09 2.19 8.99
CA VAL A 453 26.66 0.80 9.19
C VAL A 453 27.44 0.13 10.32
N GLN A 454 28.77 0.30 10.35
CA GLN A 454 29.67 -0.24 11.38
C GLN A 454 29.21 0.15 12.81
N ARG A 455 28.98 1.45 13.06
CA ARG A 455 28.52 1.95 14.38
C ARG A 455 27.21 1.33 14.86
N VAL A 456 26.33 0.90 13.95
CA VAL A 456 25.03 0.32 14.30
C VAL A 456 25.15 -1.18 14.54
N LEU A 457 25.83 -1.93 13.66
CA LEU A 457 26.01 -3.37 13.84
C LEU A 457 26.91 -3.68 15.06
N SER A 458 27.92 -2.86 15.36
CA SER A 458 28.71 -3.01 16.59
C SER A 458 27.92 -2.72 17.86
N LYS A 459 26.88 -1.86 17.83
CA LYS A 459 25.96 -1.69 18.97
C LYS A 459 25.08 -2.92 19.23
N LEU A 460 24.85 -3.75 18.21
CA LEU A 460 24.20 -5.07 18.33
C LEU A 460 25.19 -6.18 18.74
N GLY A 461 26.45 -5.84 19.02
CA GLY A 461 27.49 -6.79 19.45
C GLY A 461 28.21 -7.53 18.31
N ALA A 462 28.02 -7.13 17.05
CA ALA A 462 28.76 -7.73 15.93
C ALA A 462 30.20 -7.18 15.83
N GLN A 463 31.13 -8.07 15.49
CA GLN A 463 32.54 -7.74 15.23
C GLN A 463 32.68 -7.37 13.75
N ILE A 464 32.93 -6.08 13.48
CA ILE A 464 32.96 -5.55 12.11
C ILE A 464 34.42 -5.45 11.61
N SER A 465 34.69 -6.04 10.45
CA SER A 465 35.89 -5.78 9.65
C SER A 465 35.52 -4.93 8.43
N GLU A 466 36.45 -4.12 7.91
CA GLU A 466 36.19 -3.21 6.78
C GLU A 466 37.16 -3.42 5.61
N ALA A 467 36.61 -3.39 4.39
CA ALA A 467 37.36 -3.31 3.14
C ALA A 467 36.76 -2.23 2.22
N ASP A 468 37.62 -1.64 1.39
CA ASP A 468 37.36 -0.48 0.52
C ASP A 468 37.25 -0.84 -0.98
N ASN A 469 37.24 -2.13 -1.30
CA ASN A 469 37.01 -2.71 -2.64
C ASN A 469 37.01 -4.25 -2.55
N GLY A 470 36.52 -4.89 -3.60
CA GLY A 470 36.49 -6.35 -3.72
C GLY A 470 37.84 -7.06 -3.65
N GLN A 471 38.91 -6.44 -4.17
CA GLN A 471 40.26 -7.03 -4.16
C GLN A 471 40.83 -7.13 -2.72
N ARG A 472 40.56 -6.12 -1.87
CA ARG A 472 40.91 -6.13 -0.44
C ARG A 472 40.04 -7.12 0.35
N ALA A 473 38.75 -7.21 0.05
CA ALA A 473 37.86 -8.20 0.64
C ALA A 473 38.30 -9.64 0.35
N LEU A 474 38.68 -9.95 -0.90
CA LEU A 474 39.27 -11.24 -1.28
C LEU A 474 40.56 -11.54 -0.51
N ALA A 475 41.46 -10.57 -0.36
CA ALA A 475 42.69 -10.75 0.40
C ALA A 475 42.44 -11.08 1.87
N MET A 476 41.37 -10.53 2.47
CA MET A 476 40.94 -10.85 3.84
C MET A 476 40.28 -12.22 3.95
N LEU A 477 39.41 -12.59 3.01
CA LEU A 477 38.62 -13.82 3.07
C LEU A 477 39.36 -15.08 2.61
N GLN A 478 40.35 -14.95 1.70
CA GLN A 478 41.00 -16.08 1.01
C GLN A 478 42.40 -16.46 1.54
N GLY A 479 42.88 -15.82 2.61
CA GLY A 479 44.14 -16.21 3.25
C GLY A 479 44.08 -17.60 3.88
N ARG A 480 45.19 -18.36 3.85
CA ARG A 480 45.30 -19.69 4.51
C ARG A 480 45.20 -19.66 6.04
N GLY A 481 45.15 -18.47 6.64
CA GLY A 481 44.83 -18.22 8.05
C GLY A 481 43.77 -17.13 8.22
N ALA A 482 42.90 -16.92 7.22
CA ALA A 482 41.78 -16.01 7.33
C ALA A 482 40.82 -16.46 8.44
N ALA A 483 40.33 -15.51 9.23
CA ALA A 483 39.29 -15.79 10.22
C ALA A 483 38.00 -16.24 9.50
N PRO A 484 37.20 -17.13 10.12
CA PRO A 484 35.85 -17.40 9.64
C PRO A 484 34.99 -16.15 9.79
N CYS A 485 34.31 -15.78 8.71
CA CYS A 485 33.35 -14.70 8.64
C CYS A 485 31.94 -15.32 8.60
N ASP A 486 30.98 -14.77 9.35
CA ASP A 486 29.59 -15.24 9.32
C ASP A 486 28.81 -14.63 8.15
N LEU A 487 29.07 -13.35 7.84
CA LEU A 487 28.40 -12.61 6.77
C LEU A 487 29.28 -11.52 6.15
N VAL A 488 29.16 -11.32 4.85
CA VAL A 488 29.76 -10.21 4.10
C VAL A 488 28.65 -9.31 3.58
N LEU A 489 28.67 -8.03 3.95
CA LEU A 489 27.83 -7.01 3.31
C LEU A 489 28.68 -6.37 2.21
N MET A 490 28.29 -6.57 0.96
CA MET A 490 29.12 -6.36 -0.24
C MET A 490 28.44 -5.37 -1.18
N ASP A 491 28.99 -4.17 -1.34
CA ASP A 491 28.57 -3.29 -2.42
C ASP A 491 28.83 -3.94 -3.78
N VAL A 492 27.89 -3.72 -4.71
CA VAL A 492 28.00 -4.14 -6.08
C VAL A 492 28.96 -3.23 -6.86
N ASN A 493 28.83 -1.90 -6.74
CA ASN A 493 29.42 -0.95 -7.70
C ASN A 493 30.65 -0.23 -7.16
N MET A 494 31.68 -1.01 -6.84
CA MET A 494 32.97 -0.51 -6.35
C MET A 494 34.05 -0.40 -7.45
N PRO A 495 35.01 0.53 -7.32
CA PRO A 495 36.21 0.57 -8.16
C PRO A 495 37.14 -0.63 -7.92
N VAL A 496 38.08 -0.85 -8.86
CA VAL A 496 39.05 -1.95 -8.90
C VAL A 496 38.43 -3.35 -9.12
N MET A 497 37.40 -3.72 -8.37
CA MET A 497 36.63 -4.96 -8.57
C MET A 497 35.22 -4.81 -7.99
N ASP A 498 34.22 -5.05 -8.84
CA ASP A 498 32.80 -5.05 -8.49
C ASP A 498 32.41 -6.23 -7.58
N GLY A 499 31.29 -6.08 -6.87
CA GLY A 499 30.80 -7.07 -5.91
C GLY A 499 30.40 -8.40 -6.55
N TYR A 500 29.93 -8.41 -7.81
CA TYR A 500 29.57 -9.64 -8.53
C TYR A 500 30.82 -10.48 -8.81
N THR A 501 31.85 -9.90 -9.45
CA THR A 501 33.16 -10.52 -9.71
C THR A 501 33.85 -10.96 -8.42
N THR A 502 33.72 -10.16 -7.35
CA THR A 502 34.25 -10.48 -6.02
C THR A 502 33.58 -11.73 -5.46
N THR A 503 32.26 -11.82 -5.54
CA THR A 503 31.45 -12.96 -5.09
C THR A 503 31.76 -14.22 -5.91
N GLU A 504 31.80 -14.13 -7.25
CA GLU A 504 32.17 -15.26 -8.13
C GLU A 504 33.55 -15.83 -7.71
N ARG A 505 34.52 -14.96 -7.38
CA ARG A 505 35.86 -15.37 -6.91
C ARG A 505 35.86 -15.97 -5.50
N ILE A 506 35.02 -15.50 -4.58
CA ILE A 506 34.85 -16.13 -3.24
C ILE A 506 34.33 -17.57 -3.41
N ARG A 507 33.28 -17.77 -4.21
CA ARG A 507 32.67 -19.10 -4.43
C ARG A 507 33.56 -20.09 -5.19
N ALA A 508 34.39 -19.59 -6.11
CA ALA A 508 35.34 -20.39 -6.88
C ALA A 508 36.51 -20.94 -6.07
N GLY A 509 36.80 -20.38 -4.88
CA GLY A 509 37.92 -20.77 -4.04
C GLY A 509 37.72 -22.10 -3.31
N SER A 510 38.12 -23.21 -3.95
CA SER A 510 38.13 -24.53 -3.30
C SER A 510 39.06 -24.56 -2.07
N GLU A 511 38.63 -25.27 -1.02
CA GLU A 511 39.35 -25.46 0.26
C GLU A 511 39.60 -24.18 1.11
N LEU A 512 38.88 -23.08 0.86
CA LEU A 512 38.96 -21.87 1.68
C LEU A 512 37.84 -21.79 2.74
N PRO A 513 38.13 -21.31 3.97
CA PRO A 513 37.16 -21.34 5.09
C PRO A 513 35.92 -20.49 4.84
N ASN A 514 36.07 -19.38 4.10
CA ASN A 514 35.00 -18.42 3.81
C ASN A 514 34.30 -18.67 2.47
N ARG A 515 34.51 -19.81 1.80
CA ARG A 515 33.90 -20.10 0.49
C ARG A 515 32.38 -20.00 0.51
N ASP A 516 31.77 -20.52 1.57
CA ASP A 516 30.32 -20.67 1.72
C ASP A 516 29.72 -19.66 2.73
N VAL A 517 30.42 -18.54 2.98
CA VAL A 517 29.94 -17.42 3.84
C VAL A 517 28.65 -16.79 3.29
N LEU A 518 27.80 -16.22 4.14
CA LEU A 518 26.63 -15.46 3.68
C LEU A 518 27.09 -14.16 3.01
N ILE A 519 26.61 -13.85 1.81
CA ILE A 519 26.94 -12.60 1.11
C ILE A 519 25.65 -11.85 0.78
N ALA A 520 25.45 -10.69 1.40
CA ALA A 520 24.37 -9.75 1.05
C ALA A 520 24.92 -8.68 0.10
N GLY A 521 24.34 -8.57 -1.11
CA GLY A 521 24.63 -7.44 -2.00
C GLY A 521 24.02 -6.16 -1.44
N TYR A 522 24.77 -5.07 -1.32
CA TYR A 522 24.30 -3.78 -0.77
C TYR A 522 24.41 -2.70 -1.84
N THR A 523 23.34 -2.49 -2.62
CA THR A 523 23.43 -1.75 -3.90
C THR A 523 22.40 -0.64 -4.04
N ALA A 524 22.71 0.38 -4.85
CA ALA A 524 21.76 1.38 -5.32
C ALA A 524 21.10 1.01 -6.68
N GLU A 525 21.42 -0.16 -7.24
CA GLU A 525 20.79 -0.68 -8.46
C GLU A 525 19.33 -1.11 -8.21
N SER A 526 18.48 -1.00 -9.24
CA SER A 526 17.09 -1.47 -9.19
C SER A 526 17.02 -2.97 -8.85
N GLY A 527 16.32 -3.30 -7.77
CA GLY A 527 16.41 -4.61 -7.09
C GLY A 527 16.27 -5.81 -8.01
N ASN A 528 15.35 -5.81 -8.97
CA ASN A 528 15.00 -7.00 -9.76
C ASN A 528 16.12 -7.39 -10.74
N VAL A 529 16.90 -6.44 -11.26
CA VAL A 529 18.13 -6.73 -12.04
C VAL A 529 19.24 -7.20 -11.11
N ALA A 530 19.43 -6.49 -10.00
CA ALA A 530 20.46 -6.80 -9.02
C ALA A 530 20.30 -8.21 -8.43
N HIS A 531 19.09 -8.61 -8.01
CA HIS A 531 18.81 -9.96 -7.49
C HIS A 531 19.20 -11.07 -8.48
N VAL A 532 18.99 -10.89 -9.79
CA VAL A 532 19.35 -11.90 -10.81
C VAL A 532 20.86 -11.99 -10.98
N LEU A 533 21.57 -10.87 -11.04
CA LEU A 533 23.03 -10.82 -11.17
C LEU A 533 23.74 -11.28 -9.88
N ALA A 534 23.26 -10.84 -8.72
CA ALA A 534 23.72 -11.26 -7.41
C ALA A 534 23.58 -12.77 -7.21
N ARG A 535 22.41 -13.33 -7.53
CA ARG A 535 22.14 -14.77 -7.44
C ARG A 535 22.98 -15.58 -8.43
N ARG A 536 23.28 -15.05 -9.63
CA ARG A 536 24.24 -15.65 -10.56
C ARG A 536 25.65 -15.68 -9.95
N ALA A 537 26.10 -14.56 -9.39
CA ALA A 537 27.42 -14.43 -8.78
C ALA A 537 27.59 -15.31 -7.53
N GLY A 538 26.49 -15.74 -6.92
CA GLY A 538 26.45 -16.59 -5.74
C GLY A 538 26.25 -15.82 -4.43
N MET A 539 25.71 -14.59 -4.48
CA MET A 539 25.23 -13.88 -3.31
C MET A 539 23.97 -14.56 -2.76
N ASP A 540 23.75 -14.42 -1.46
CA ASP A 540 22.67 -15.08 -0.74
C ASP A 540 21.37 -14.27 -0.68
N ASP A 541 21.48 -12.93 -0.72
CA ASP A 541 20.39 -11.95 -0.79
C ASP A 541 20.88 -10.59 -1.35
N VAL A 542 19.98 -9.62 -1.58
CA VAL A 542 20.30 -8.23 -1.96
C VAL A 542 19.46 -7.24 -1.14
N ILE A 543 20.09 -6.17 -0.67
CA ILE A 543 19.52 -5.11 0.15
C ILE A 543 19.82 -3.76 -0.52
N SER A 544 18.83 -2.87 -0.60
CA SER A 544 19.02 -1.55 -1.23
C SER A 544 19.79 -0.57 -0.31
N LYS A 545 20.72 0.20 -0.88
CA LYS A 545 21.33 1.39 -0.24
C LYS A 545 20.30 2.48 0.08
N SER A 546 19.09 2.45 -0.50
CA SER A 546 17.96 3.35 -0.16
C SER A 546 17.15 2.93 1.08
N CYS A 547 17.39 1.75 1.67
CA CYS A 547 16.62 1.24 2.80
C CYS A 547 16.84 2.00 4.13
N GLY A 548 15.91 1.84 5.06
CA GLY A 548 16.08 2.32 6.44
C GLY A 548 17.11 1.50 7.22
N MET A 549 17.79 2.09 8.21
CA MET A 549 18.75 1.33 9.04
C MET A 549 18.09 0.16 9.79
N MET A 550 16.84 0.34 10.23
CA MET A 550 16.03 -0.72 10.86
C MET A 550 15.62 -1.82 9.87
N GLU A 551 15.49 -1.47 8.59
CA GLU A 551 15.19 -2.38 7.49
C GLU A 551 16.43 -3.23 7.17
N LEU A 552 17.60 -2.60 7.05
CA LEU A 552 18.91 -3.28 6.92
C LEU A 552 19.14 -4.32 8.05
N ILE A 553 18.91 -3.93 9.31
CA ILE A 553 19.02 -4.84 10.46
C ILE A 553 18.04 -6.03 10.33
N THR A 554 16.79 -5.76 9.93
CA THR A 554 15.75 -6.78 9.82
C THR A 554 16.05 -7.77 8.68
N SER A 555 16.50 -7.29 7.53
CA SER A 555 16.91 -8.14 6.40
C SER A 555 18.15 -8.96 6.73
N LEU A 556 19.16 -8.37 7.39
CA LEU A 556 20.35 -9.10 7.85
C LEU A 556 20.01 -10.15 8.93
N GLN A 557 19.08 -9.86 9.84
CA GLN A 557 18.54 -10.84 10.79
C GLN A 557 17.88 -12.02 10.06
N ALA A 558 16.99 -11.75 9.09
CA ALA A 558 16.35 -12.78 8.28
C ALA A 558 17.35 -13.58 7.44
N LEU A 559 18.44 -12.97 6.99
CA LEU A 559 19.52 -13.64 6.28
C LEU A 559 20.34 -14.55 7.21
N PHE A 560 20.64 -14.16 8.46
CA PHE A 560 21.24 -15.09 9.44
C PHE A 560 20.29 -16.25 9.78
N GLU A 561 19.02 -15.95 10.09
CA GLU A 561 17.99 -16.94 10.44
C GLU A 561 17.62 -17.89 9.28
N SER A 562 18.03 -17.58 8.05
CA SER A 562 17.92 -18.47 6.88
C SER A 562 19.25 -19.08 6.46
N GLY A 563 20.37 -18.39 6.70
CA GLY A 563 21.73 -18.78 6.36
C GLY A 563 22.28 -19.95 7.18
N ASP A 564 21.89 -20.06 8.46
CA ASP A 564 22.16 -21.26 9.28
C ASP A 564 21.63 -22.57 8.63
N ARG A 565 20.66 -22.47 7.71
CA ARG A 565 20.16 -23.61 6.93
C ARG A 565 20.97 -23.90 5.66
N ARG A 566 21.79 -22.95 5.19
CA ARG A 566 22.69 -23.12 4.02
C ARG A 566 23.98 -23.85 4.37
N HIS A 567 24.52 -23.69 5.59
CA HIS A 567 25.68 -24.48 6.06
C HIS A 567 25.39 -25.98 6.29
N LEU A 568 24.13 -26.40 6.28
CA LEU A 568 23.75 -27.83 6.17
C LEU A 568 23.78 -28.34 4.71
N GLY A 569 24.15 -27.49 3.74
CA GLY A 569 24.07 -27.70 2.30
C GLY A 569 25.11 -28.65 1.68
N LYS A 570 25.27 -29.86 2.22
CA LYS A 570 25.83 -30.98 1.45
C LYS A 570 24.76 -31.53 0.50
N GLY A 571 24.70 -30.94 -0.70
CA GLY A 571 23.86 -31.42 -1.80
C GLY A 571 22.35 -31.20 -1.64
N PHE A 572 21.59 -31.53 -2.68
CA PHE A 572 20.12 -31.54 -2.67
C PHE A 572 19.58 -32.84 -2.03
N GLU A 573 20.11 -33.21 -0.87
CA GLU A 573 19.83 -34.48 -0.18
C GLU A 573 19.10 -34.27 1.16
N GLY A 574 18.72 -33.03 1.49
CA GLY A 574 18.18 -32.63 2.81
C GLY A 574 16.91 -33.35 3.27
N PHE A 575 16.17 -33.98 2.35
CA PHE A 575 14.98 -34.79 2.66
C PHE A 575 15.15 -36.29 2.33
N GLN A 576 16.37 -36.81 2.18
CA GLN A 576 16.60 -38.24 1.96
C GLN A 576 15.90 -39.10 3.02
N GLY A 577 15.13 -40.09 2.56
CA GLY A 577 14.37 -41.00 3.41
C GLY A 577 13.14 -40.38 4.09
N LYS A 578 12.72 -39.16 3.68
CA LYS A 578 11.46 -38.55 4.12
C LYS A 578 10.35 -38.79 3.11
N SER A 579 9.17 -39.16 3.60
CA SER A 579 7.95 -39.26 2.81
C SER A 579 7.09 -38.01 2.99
N ILE A 580 6.77 -37.29 1.92
CA ILE A 580 5.96 -36.07 1.97
C ILE A 580 4.69 -36.28 1.16
N LEU A 581 3.54 -36.07 1.79
CA LEU A 581 2.24 -36.10 1.12
C LEU A 581 1.97 -34.71 0.53
N VAL A 582 1.72 -34.63 -0.78
CA VAL A 582 1.35 -33.40 -1.49
C VAL A 582 -0.10 -33.51 -1.94
N ALA A 583 -0.91 -32.53 -1.53
CA ALA A 583 -2.33 -32.43 -1.84
C ALA A 583 -2.66 -31.07 -2.44
N ASP A 584 -3.11 -31.07 -3.68
CA ASP A 584 -3.45 -29.89 -4.48
C ASP A 584 -4.41 -30.38 -5.58
N ASP A 585 -5.48 -29.65 -5.89
CA ASP A 585 -6.45 -30.11 -6.89
C ASP A 585 -5.95 -29.82 -8.31
N ASP A 586 -5.28 -28.68 -8.51
CA ASP A 586 -4.55 -28.40 -9.74
C ASP A 586 -3.42 -29.41 -9.96
N THR A 587 -3.58 -30.17 -11.04
CA THR A 587 -2.64 -31.22 -11.45
C THR A 587 -1.28 -30.64 -11.86
N PHE A 588 -1.23 -29.41 -12.35
CA PHE A 588 0.05 -28.76 -12.67
C PHE A 588 0.81 -28.39 -11.39
N SER A 589 0.16 -27.68 -10.45
CA SER A 589 0.73 -27.33 -9.15
C SER A 589 1.18 -28.56 -8.35
N ARG A 590 0.36 -29.63 -8.34
CA ARG A 590 0.69 -30.91 -7.71
C ARG A 590 1.98 -31.54 -8.27
N LEU A 591 2.09 -31.63 -9.61
CA LEU A 591 3.27 -32.20 -10.28
C LEU A 591 4.52 -31.33 -10.12
N VAL A 592 4.37 -29.99 -10.11
CA VAL A 592 5.47 -29.05 -9.89
C VAL A 592 6.02 -29.16 -8.47
N ALA A 593 5.13 -29.16 -7.46
CA ALA A 593 5.53 -29.34 -6.06
C ALA A 593 6.21 -30.71 -5.84
N LYS A 594 5.67 -31.78 -6.44
CA LYS A 594 6.27 -33.12 -6.44
C LYS A 594 7.68 -33.11 -7.01
N ALA A 595 7.86 -32.63 -8.25
CA ALA A 595 9.15 -32.65 -8.93
C ALA A 595 10.25 -31.88 -8.18
N TYR A 596 9.89 -30.80 -7.47
CA TYR A 596 10.84 -30.09 -6.61
C TYR A 596 11.23 -30.88 -5.34
N LEU A 597 10.28 -31.56 -4.70
CA LEU A 597 10.54 -32.33 -3.46
C LEU A 597 11.29 -33.64 -3.74
N GLU A 598 10.96 -34.34 -4.82
CA GLU A 598 11.71 -35.51 -5.31
C GLU A 598 13.17 -35.12 -5.63
N ARG A 599 13.38 -33.95 -6.25
CA ARG A 599 14.73 -33.39 -6.49
C ARG A 599 15.45 -32.92 -5.23
N CYS A 600 14.81 -32.92 -4.05
CA CYS A 600 15.43 -32.69 -2.74
C CYS A 600 15.64 -34.00 -1.93
N GLY A 601 15.41 -35.16 -2.56
CA GLY A 601 15.59 -36.49 -1.96
C GLY A 601 14.36 -37.05 -1.24
N ALA A 602 13.21 -36.35 -1.24
CA ALA A 602 11.99 -36.84 -0.62
C ALA A 602 11.27 -37.88 -1.51
N SER A 603 10.62 -38.85 -0.90
CA SER A 603 9.58 -39.67 -1.54
C SER A 603 8.27 -38.88 -1.50
N VAL A 604 7.63 -38.63 -2.65
CA VAL A 604 6.38 -37.85 -2.71
C VAL A 604 5.18 -38.76 -2.94
N ILE A 605 4.14 -38.56 -2.13
CA ILE A 605 2.86 -39.26 -2.24
C ILE A 605 1.81 -38.23 -2.66
N GLU A 606 1.03 -38.53 -3.70
CA GLU A 606 0.04 -37.60 -4.25
C GLU A 606 -1.38 -37.87 -3.73
N ALA A 607 -2.11 -36.77 -3.50
CA ALA A 607 -3.54 -36.69 -3.23
C ALA A 607 -4.15 -35.52 -4.02
N GLU A 608 -5.42 -35.64 -4.42
CA GLU A 608 -6.10 -34.67 -5.32
C GLU A 608 -7.22 -33.89 -4.62
N HIS A 609 -7.56 -34.25 -3.36
CA HIS A 609 -8.57 -33.63 -2.51
C HIS A 609 -8.39 -34.09 -1.04
N GLY A 610 -9.11 -33.47 -0.09
CA GLY A 610 -8.99 -33.76 1.35
C GLY A 610 -9.25 -35.22 1.76
N ASP A 611 -10.24 -35.90 1.16
CA ASP A 611 -10.53 -37.30 1.50
C ASP A 611 -9.42 -38.26 1.04
N ALA A 612 -8.73 -37.94 -0.06
CA ALA A 612 -7.57 -38.69 -0.50
C ALA A 612 -6.43 -38.57 0.53
N VAL A 613 -6.19 -37.37 1.09
CA VAL A 613 -5.23 -37.17 2.20
C VAL A 613 -5.58 -38.06 3.40
N LEU A 614 -6.84 -38.04 3.84
CA LEU A 614 -7.29 -38.85 4.98
C LEU A 614 -7.23 -40.36 4.71
N SER A 615 -7.35 -40.78 3.45
CA SER A 615 -7.23 -42.18 3.01
C SER A 615 -5.77 -42.65 3.04
N ARG A 616 -4.83 -41.89 2.44
CA ARG A 616 -3.38 -42.19 2.51
C ARG A 616 -2.87 -42.31 3.95
N LEU A 617 -3.42 -41.51 4.86
CA LEU A 617 -3.09 -41.55 6.29
C LEU A 617 -3.76 -42.72 7.04
N LYS A 618 -4.74 -43.43 6.45
CA LYS A 618 -5.30 -44.68 6.98
C LYS A 618 -4.55 -45.92 6.44
N ASP A 619 -4.01 -45.86 5.23
CA ASP A 619 -3.30 -46.95 4.54
C ASP A 619 -1.96 -47.37 5.21
N GLY A 620 -1.60 -46.79 6.36
CA GLY A 620 -0.41 -47.13 7.14
C GLY A 620 0.91 -46.63 6.54
N THR A 621 0.90 -46.07 5.32
CA THR A 621 2.07 -45.50 4.65
C THR A 621 2.78 -44.50 5.55
N ALA A 622 4.09 -44.64 5.73
CA ALA A 622 4.88 -43.68 6.49
C ALA A 622 4.94 -42.34 5.76
N ILE A 623 4.53 -41.28 6.44
CA ILE A 623 4.50 -39.90 5.97
C ILE A 623 5.07 -39.04 7.10
N ASP A 624 6.06 -38.21 6.77
CA ASP A 624 6.79 -37.34 7.69
C ASP A 624 6.26 -35.90 7.72
N ALA A 625 5.69 -35.42 6.61
CA ALA A 625 5.04 -34.12 6.48
C ALA A 625 3.90 -34.15 5.44
N VAL A 626 2.96 -33.22 5.57
CA VAL A 626 1.90 -32.93 4.57
C VAL A 626 2.07 -31.51 4.05
N VAL A 627 1.96 -31.34 2.73
CA VAL A 627 1.80 -30.07 2.04
C VAL A 627 0.40 -30.11 1.41
N ILE A 628 -0.46 -29.14 1.74
CA ILE A 628 -1.90 -29.18 1.40
C ILE A 628 -2.40 -27.83 0.93
N ASP A 629 -3.10 -27.77 -0.21
CA ASP A 629 -3.81 -26.58 -0.64
C ASP A 629 -5.04 -26.31 0.22
N MET A 630 -5.28 -25.04 0.50
CA MET A 630 -6.44 -24.56 1.25
C MET A 630 -7.75 -24.83 0.48
N ASN A 631 -7.76 -24.57 -0.82
CA ASN A 631 -8.98 -24.40 -1.62
C ASN A 631 -9.32 -25.59 -2.54
N MET A 632 -9.16 -26.81 -2.04
CA MET A 632 -9.58 -28.02 -2.78
C MET A 632 -11.11 -28.19 -2.80
N PRO A 633 -11.71 -28.71 -3.89
CA PRO A 633 -13.14 -28.97 -3.98
C PRO A 633 -13.58 -30.16 -3.09
N GLY A 634 -14.77 -30.05 -2.52
CA GLY A 634 -15.24 -31.01 -1.50
C GLY A 634 -14.66 -30.64 -0.14
N MET A 635 -13.77 -31.49 0.40
CA MET A 635 -13.09 -31.25 1.67
C MET A 635 -11.85 -30.36 1.47
N GLY A 636 -11.94 -29.10 1.95
CA GLY A 636 -10.85 -28.12 1.90
C GLY A 636 -9.72 -28.40 2.91
N GLY A 637 -8.59 -27.70 2.76
CA GLY A 637 -7.38 -27.93 3.56
C GLY A 637 -7.56 -27.72 5.07
N VAL A 638 -8.40 -26.75 5.47
CA VAL A 638 -8.76 -26.45 6.86
C VAL A 638 -9.50 -27.62 7.53
N GLU A 639 -10.49 -28.18 6.84
CA GLU A 639 -11.29 -29.31 7.31
C GLU A 639 -10.45 -30.59 7.37
N ALA A 640 -9.70 -30.89 6.31
CA ALA A 640 -8.77 -32.01 6.27
C ALA A 640 -7.73 -31.94 7.41
N THR A 641 -7.16 -30.76 7.66
CA THR A 641 -6.20 -30.54 8.77
C THR A 641 -6.87 -30.77 10.13
N SER A 642 -8.07 -30.22 10.35
CA SER A 642 -8.82 -30.41 11.58
C SER A 642 -9.11 -31.90 11.85
N LEU A 643 -9.45 -32.66 10.81
CA LEU A 643 -9.66 -34.11 10.86
C LEU A 643 -8.36 -34.91 11.07
N ILE A 644 -7.20 -34.39 10.63
CA ILE A 644 -5.88 -34.97 10.96
C ILE A 644 -5.52 -34.70 12.43
N ARG A 645 -5.78 -33.49 12.94
CA ARG A 645 -5.54 -33.11 14.35
C ARG A 645 -6.42 -33.86 15.34
N ALA A 646 -7.62 -34.25 14.94
CA ALA A 646 -8.55 -35.07 15.74
C ALA A 646 -8.16 -36.57 15.84
N ARG A 647 -7.03 -37.01 15.24
CA ARG A 647 -6.57 -38.40 15.31
C ARG A 647 -5.90 -38.72 16.66
N ASN A 648 -5.91 -40.01 17.02
CA ASN A 648 -5.23 -40.55 18.20
C ASN A 648 -3.94 -41.32 17.85
N ASP A 649 -3.33 -41.05 16.69
CA ASP A 649 -2.13 -41.72 16.19
C ASP A 649 -0.97 -40.75 15.92
N ARG A 650 0.14 -41.24 15.36
CA ARG A 650 1.34 -40.43 15.06
C ARG A 650 1.05 -39.24 14.13
N TYR A 651 -0.01 -39.30 13.31
CA TYR A 651 -0.32 -38.26 12.35
C TYR A 651 -1.04 -37.07 12.97
N ALA A 652 -1.58 -37.20 14.18
CA ALA A 652 -2.13 -36.08 14.96
C ALA A 652 -1.12 -34.91 15.10
N ARG A 653 0.18 -35.22 15.17
CA ARG A 653 1.28 -34.24 15.29
C ARG A 653 2.18 -34.15 14.05
N ILE A 654 1.72 -34.61 12.88
CA ILE A 654 2.47 -34.44 11.62
C ILE A 654 2.58 -32.95 11.25
N PRO A 655 3.71 -32.46 10.71
CA PRO A 655 3.80 -31.14 10.13
C PRO A 655 2.83 -31.02 8.95
N ILE A 656 1.99 -30.00 8.97
CA ILE A 656 1.10 -29.64 7.86
C ILE A 656 1.46 -28.22 7.42
N ILE A 657 1.82 -28.07 6.15
CA ILE A 657 2.15 -26.79 5.52
C ILE A 657 1.03 -26.45 4.53
N ALA A 658 0.38 -25.31 4.74
CA ALA A 658 -0.65 -24.82 3.84
C ALA A 658 -0.02 -24.23 2.57
N LEU A 659 -0.60 -24.52 1.41
CA LEU A 659 -0.44 -23.70 0.20
C LEU A 659 -1.67 -22.78 0.12
N THR A 660 -1.46 -21.49 -0.16
CA THR A 660 -2.56 -20.52 -0.28
C THR A 660 -2.35 -19.55 -1.44
N ALA A 661 -3.41 -19.25 -2.18
CA ALA A 661 -3.45 -18.16 -3.17
C ALA A 661 -3.81 -16.79 -2.54
N GLN A 662 -4.01 -16.73 -1.22
CA GLN A 662 -4.45 -15.55 -0.48
C GLN A 662 -3.46 -15.24 0.65
N THR A 663 -3.02 -13.98 0.70
CA THR A 663 -2.05 -13.44 1.67
C THR A 663 -2.69 -12.78 2.88
N ASP A 664 -4.03 -12.77 3.01
CA ASP A 664 -4.70 -12.12 4.14
C ASP A 664 -4.63 -12.94 5.42
N MET A 665 -4.32 -12.25 6.53
CA MET A 665 -4.02 -12.92 7.80
C MET A 665 -5.22 -13.61 8.45
N ASP A 666 -6.46 -13.46 7.97
CA ASP A 666 -7.57 -14.29 8.45
C ASP A 666 -7.47 -15.71 7.90
N ALA A 667 -7.11 -15.89 6.62
CA ALA A 667 -6.80 -17.22 6.08
C ALA A 667 -5.61 -17.85 6.83
N VAL A 668 -4.56 -17.06 7.12
CA VAL A 668 -3.42 -17.52 7.93
C VAL A 668 -3.83 -17.87 9.37
N ARG A 669 -4.69 -17.07 10.02
CA ARG A 669 -5.24 -17.37 11.35
C ARG A 669 -6.07 -18.65 11.33
N GLU A 670 -6.86 -18.87 10.28
CA GLU A 670 -7.67 -20.08 10.09
C GLU A 670 -6.79 -21.32 9.88
N CYS A 671 -5.73 -21.23 9.06
CA CYS A 671 -4.69 -22.27 8.96
C CYS A 671 -4.14 -22.65 10.34
N MET A 672 -3.67 -21.66 11.10
CA MET A 672 -3.03 -21.89 12.40
C MET A 672 -4.02 -22.37 13.47
N ALA A 673 -5.28 -21.92 13.43
CA ALA A 673 -6.35 -22.37 14.33
C ALA A 673 -6.79 -23.82 14.05
N ALA A 674 -6.80 -24.25 12.78
CA ALA A 674 -6.95 -25.66 12.40
C ALA A 674 -5.73 -26.51 12.76
N GLY A 675 -4.64 -25.90 13.26
CA GLY A 675 -3.43 -26.57 13.70
C GLY A 675 -2.43 -26.85 12.57
N MET A 676 -2.47 -26.12 11.45
CA MET A 676 -1.36 -26.12 10.48
C MET A 676 -0.11 -25.51 11.13
N ASN A 677 1.06 -25.91 10.65
CA ASN A 677 2.35 -25.56 11.25
C ASN A 677 3.03 -24.36 10.56
N GLU A 678 2.69 -24.12 9.29
CA GLU A 678 3.24 -23.06 8.45
C GLU A 678 2.34 -22.82 7.22
N VAL A 679 2.52 -21.68 6.57
CA VAL A 679 1.77 -21.28 5.36
C VAL A 679 2.76 -20.78 4.30
N VAL A 680 2.57 -21.21 3.05
CA VAL A 680 3.38 -20.83 1.88
C VAL A 680 2.45 -20.31 0.78
N THR A 681 2.80 -19.21 0.15
CA THR A 681 2.00 -18.59 -0.91
C THR A 681 2.19 -19.29 -2.27
N LYS A 682 1.09 -19.41 -3.04
CA LYS A 682 1.10 -19.72 -4.47
C LYS A 682 1.36 -18.41 -5.25
N PRO A 683 2.16 -18.39 -6.35
CA PRO A 683 2.89 -19.53 -6.92
C PRO A 683 4.06 -19.98 -6.04
N VAL A 684 4.18 -21.30 -5.85
CA VAL A 684 5.04 -21.89 -4.83
C VAL A 684 6.52 -21.74 -5.19
N GLN A 685 7.23 -20.85 -4.49
CA GLN A 685 8.66 -20.67 -4.68
C GLN A 685 9.45 -21.84 -4.04
N VAL A 686 10.36 -22.43 -4.82
CA VAL A 686 11.17 -23.60 -4.44
C VAL A 686 11.88 -23.42 -3.09
N GLY A 687 12.49 -22.25 -2.87
CA GLY A 687 13.21 -21.93 -1.64
C GLY A 687 12.29 -21.80 -0.42
N ALA A 688 11.09 -21.23 -0.59
CA ALA A 688 10.13 -21.04 0.50
C ALA A 688 9.56 -22.38 1.01
N LEU A 689 9.14 -23.26 0.10
CA LEU A 689 8.62 -24.59 0.46
C LEU A 689 9.71 -25.46 1.11
N TYR A 690 10.92 -25.45 0.57
CA TYR A 690 12.06 -26.16 1.16
C TYR A 690 12.38 -25.64 2.56
N ALA A 691 12.44 -24.33 2.75
CA ALA A 691 12.73 -23.72 4.05
C ALA A 691 11.66 -24.02 5.10
N ALA A 692 10.37 -24.06 4.72
CA ALA A 692 9.27 -24.44 5.61
C ALA A 692 9.39 -25.90 6.07
N LEU A 693 9.55 -26.85 5.14
CA LEU A 693 9.75 -28.27 5.47
C LEU A 693 10.98 -28.48 6.35
N ALA A 694 12.11 -27.84 6.01
CA ALA A 694 13.33 -27.89 6.82
C ALA A 694 13.14 -27.34 8.23
N ARG A 695 12.40 -26.23 8.40
CA ARG A 695 12.04 -25.67 9.72
C ARG A 695 11.26 -26.67 10.57
N GLN A 696 10.26 -27.35 9.99
CA GLN A 696 9.42 -28.28 10.74
C GLN A 696 10.16 -29.58 11.11
N PHE A 697 10.96 -30.14 10.19
CA PHE A 697 11.81 -31.31 10.50
C PHE A 697 12.89 -30.99 11.55
N ALA A 698 13.47 -29.79 11.51
CA ALA A 698 14.39 -29.32 12.56
C ALA A 698 13.68 -29.17 13.91
N ARG A 699 12.50 -28.52 13.94
CA ARG A 699 11.68 -28.38 15.15
C ARG A 699 11.29 -29.73 15.76
N GLN A 700 10.98 -30.75 14.96
CA GLN A 700 10.71 -32.10 15.48
C GLN A 700 11.94 -32.72 16.16
N ARG A 701 13.15 -32.57 15.59
CA ARG A 701 14.40 -33.02 16.23
C ARG A 701 14.63 -32.28 17.55
N VAL A 702 14.43 -30.97 17.58
CA VAL A 702 14.59 -30.15 18.79
C VAL A 702 13.55 -30.49 19.86
N LEU A 703 12.26 -30.65 19.52
CA LEU A 703 11.24 -31.08 20.49
C LEU A 703 11.61 -32.43 21.11
N HIS A 704 12.02 -33.41 20.30
CA HIS A 704 12.44 -34.74 20.80
C HIS A 704 13.69 -34.67 21.71
N THR A 705 14.50 -33.61 21.62
CA THR A 705 15.60 -33.33 22.55
C THR A 705 15.13 -32.59 23.81
N LEU A 706 14.18 -31.65 23.68
CA LEU A 706 13.68 -30.82 24.77
C LEU A 706 12.72 -31.53 25.73
N THR A 707 12.03 -32.62 25.34
CA THR A 707 11.22 -33.44 26.28
C THR A 707 12.03 -34.15 27.38
N LYS A 708 13.31 -33.79 27.54
CA LYS A 708 14.26 -34.35 28.51
C LYS A 708 14.85 -33.30 29.47
N ALA A 709 14.50 -32.02 29.34
CA ALA A 709 14.97 -30.93 30.19
C ALA A 709 13.90 -29.83 30.32
N ASP A 710 13.26 -29.74 31.49
CA ASP A 710 12.15 -28.82 31.75
C ASP A 710 12.14 -28.41 33.23
N SER A 711 12.20 -27.09 33.53
CA SER A 711 11.77 -26.45 34.81
C SER A 711 12.03 -24.92 34.89
N SER A 712 11.05 -24.17 34.39
CA SER A 712 10.45 -22.97 35.04
C SER A 712 11.13 -21.57 35.06
N PRO A 713 10.36 -20.45 35.19
CA PRO A 713 10.82 -19.06 34.94
C PRO A 713 10.46 -18.02 36.04
N ASP A 714 10.79 -16.71 35.87
CA ASP A 714 9.87 -15.59 36.23
C ASP A 714 10.23 -14.14 35.74
N SER A 715 9.20 -13.38 35.33
CA SER A 715 8.73 -11.99 35.68
C SER A 715 9.61 -10.85 36.28
N LEU A 716 9.30 -9.53 36.25
CA LEU A 716 8.32 -8.61 35.54
C LEU A 716 8.62 -7.08 35.82
N ILE A 717 8.25 -6.16 34.89
CA ILE A 717 7.72 -4.74 35.05
C ILE A 717 8.60 -3.49 35.43
N PRO A 718 8.43 -2.30 34.74
CA PRO A 718 8.89 -0.91 35.08
C PRO A 718 7.68 0.07 35.36
N PRO A 719 7.62 1.43 35.15
CA PRO A 719 8.58 2.55 34.86
C PRO A 719 8.35 3.88 35.69
N HIS A 720 8.96 5.04 35.32
CA HIS A 720 8.58 6.44 35.73
C HIS A 720 9.04 7.54 34.70
N ALA A 721 8.69 8.85 34.85
CA ALA A 721 8.80 9.88 33.78
C ALA A 721 8.88 11.40 34.21
N GLU A 722 9.35 12.26 33.26
CA GLU A 722 9.21 13.76 33.12
C GLU A 722 9.86 14.70 34.17
N PRO A 723 10.04 16.05 33.96
CA PRO A 723 9.46 17.01 32.98
C PRO A 723 10.45 18.01 32.27
N ILE A 724 10.01 19.25 31.93
CA ILE A 724 10.61 20.25 30.98
C ILE A 724 10.69 21.67 31.60
N ALA A 725 11.69 22.54 31.25
CA ALA A 725 11.50 24.00 30.89
C ALA A 725 12.75 24.95 30.85
N THR A 726 12.95 25.62 29.69
CA THR A 726 13.37 27.04 29.42
C THR A 726 14.66 27.72 29.93
N ASP A 727 15.08 28.75 29.16
CA ASP A 727 16.15 29.75 29.35
C ASP A 727 17.56 29.21 29.64
N GLY A 728 18.24 28.90 28.53
CA GLY A 728 19.41 28.02 28.47
C GLY A 728 20.66 28.50 29.21
N GLU A 729 21.37 27.51 29.77
CA GLU A 729 22.68 27.70 30.34
C GLU A 729 23.72 28.03 29.25
N LEU A 730 24.84 28.64 29.66
CA LEU A 730 25.93 28.98 28.73
C LEU A 730 26.55 27.73 28.07
N LEU A 731 26.47 26.59 28.78
CA LEU A 731 26.97 25.28 28.42
C LEU A 731 25.95 24.20 28.82
N ASP A 732 25.89 23.11 28.07
CA ASP A 732 25.15 21.91 28.46
C ASP A 732 25.98 21.09 29.47
N LYS A 733 25.60 21.14 30.74
CA LYS A 733 26.34 20.45 31.81
C LYS A 733 26.16 18.93 31.78
N GLU A 734 25.02 18.42 31.33
CA GLU A 734 24.76 16.99 31.29
C GLU A 734 25.61 16.33 30.19
N GLN A 735 25.65 16.95 29.01
CA GLN A 735 26.57 16.58 27.92
C GLN A 735 28.04 16.69 28.35
N LEU A 736 28.43 17.74 29.09
CA LEU A 736 29.81 17.91 29.55
C LEU A 736 30.21 16.91 30.63
N ASP A 737 29.31 16.56 31.56
CA ASP A 737 29.53 15.50 32.55
C ASP A 737 29.58 14.11 31.88
N GLU A 738 28.83 13.87 30.81
CA GLU A 738 28.96 12.65 30.00
C GLU A 738 30.32 12.59 29.29
N LEU A 739 30.73 13.67 28.59
CA LEU A 739 32.05 13.77 27.96
C LEU A 739 33.19 13.61 28.98
N ALA A 740 33.03 14.14 30.20
CA ALA A 740 33.95 13.90 31.30
C ALA A 740 34.02 12.41 31.69
N ARG A 741 32.87 11.76 31.91
CA ARG A 741 32.79 10.32 32.26
C ARG A 741 33.41 9.41 31.20
N LEU A 742 33.30 9.78 29.93
CA LEU A 742 33.89 9.07 28.78
C LEU A 742 35.39 9.37 28.55
N ASP A 743 36.00 10.21 29.39
CA ASP A 743 37.39 10.68 29.31
C ASP A 743 37.74 11.52 28.07
N LEU A 744 36.71 12.08 27.41
CA LEU A 744 36.81 12.84 26.15
C LEU A 744 37.19 14.33 26.35
N LEU A 745 37.80 14.69 27.48
CA LEU A 745 38.28 16.04 27.80
C LEU A 745 39.79 16.17 27.55
N ASP A 746 40.27 15.60 26.45
CA ASP A 746 41.68 15.44 26.08
C ASP A 746 42.24 16.65 25.30
N GLU A 747 43.31 16.46 24.51
CA GLU A 747 43.82 17.50 23.62
C GLU A 747 42.91 17.76 22.40
N THR A 748 42.11 16.80 21.93
CA THR A 748 41.16 17.03 20.84
C THR A 748 40.05 17.98 21.26
N PHE A 749 39.57 17.86 22.51
CA PHE A 749 38.62 18.80 23.10
C PHE A 749 39.20 20.22 23.21
N LEU A 750 40.45 20.36 23.67
CA LEU A 750 41.14 21.66 23.76
C LEU A 750 41.40 22.30 22.37
N ASN A 751 41.69 21.47 21.36
CA ASN A 751 41.76 21.91 19.97
C ASN A 751 40.40 22.41 19.46
N GLY A 752 39.29 21.79 19.87
CA GLY A 752 37.93 22.28 19.61
C GLY A 752 37.66 23.69 20.15
N ILE A 753 38.06 24.00 21.38
CA ILE A 753 37.94 25.35 21.96
C ILE A 753 38.71 26.37 21.10
N THR A 754 39.92 26.00 20.67
CA THR A 754 40.77 26.81 19.79
C THR A 754 40.14 26.99 18.40
N GLN A 755 39.46 25.96 17.89
CA GLN A 755 38.74 25.99 16.63
C GLN A 755 37.53 26.93 16.67
N ILE A 756 36.80 27.01 17.80
CA ILE A 756 35.72 28.00 17.99
C ILE A 756 36.25 29.42 17.78
N ARG A 757 37.29 29.83 18.53
CA ARG A 757 37.87 31.19 18.42
C ARG A 757 38.40 31.50 17.00
N SER A 758 39.00 30.51 16.34
CA SER A 758 39.46 30.63 14.94
C SER A 758 38.30 30.82 13.95
N LEU A 759 37.19 30.10 14.14
CA LEU A 759 36.00 30.21 13.29
C LEU A 759 35.22 31.51 13.49
N LEU A 760 35.16 32.04 14.72
CA LEU A 760 34.61 33.38 15.01
C LEU A 760 35.42 34.48 14.30
N THR A 761 36.75 34.35 14.32
CA THR A 761 37.67 35.26 13.59
C THR A 761 37.45 35.20 12.07
N GLN A 762 37.36 33.98 11.51
CA GLN A 762 37.06 33.77 10.08
C GLN A 762 35.69 34.34 9.69
N LEU A 763 34.67 34.15 10.52
CA LEU A 763 33.31 34.64 10.29
C LEU A 763 33.25 36.16 10.25
N SER A 764 33.92 36.84 11.19
CA SER A 764 34.00 38.31 11.23
C SER A 764 34.69 38.85 9.97
N ALA A 765 35.84 38.29 9.61
CA ALA A 765 36.60 38.71 8.42
C ALA A 765 35.91 38.39 7.08
N ALA A 766 35.02 37.39 7.03
CA ALA A 766 34.18 37.12 5.87
C ALA A 766 33.02 38.11 5.76
N ALA A 767 32.37 38.44 6.88
CA ALA A 767 31.28 39.40 6.92
C ALA A 767 31.74 40.84 6.61
N GLU A 768 32.91 41.27 7.09
CA GLU A 768 33.54 42.55 6.71
C GLU A 768 33.75 42.69 5.19
N LYS A 769 34.05 41.57 4.51
CA LYS A 769 34.26 41.51 3.05
C LYS A 769 32.98 41.28 2.26
N GLN A 770 31.84 41.12 2.94
CA GLN A 770 30.57 40.66 2.36
C GLN A 770 30.67 39.34 1.57
N ASP A 771 31.57 38.45 1.99
CA ASP A 771 31.73 37.11 1.44
C ASP A 771 30.75 36.13 2.10
N ILE A 772 29.63 35.86 1.42
CA ILE A 772 28.56 34.99 1.92
C ILE A 772 29.00 33.53 1.96
N GLU A 773 29.80 33.06 0.99
CA GLU A 773 30.25 31.65 0.95
C GLU A 773 31.27 31.37 2.07
N ALA A 774 32.23 32.26 2.29
CA ALA A 774 33.18 32.12 3.41
C ALA A 774 32.47 32.25 4.78
N ALA A 775 31.49 33.16 4.91
CA ALA A 775 30.71 33.29 6.14
C ALA A 775 29.80 32.08 6.39
N HIS A 776 29.19 31.51 5.34
CA HIS A 776 28.43 30.26 5.41
C HIS A 776 29.33 29.10 5.83
N ALA A 777 30.50 28.93 5.20
CA ALA A 777 31.48 27.89 5.54
C ALA A 777 32.06 28.05 6.96
N ALA A 778 32.19 29.28 7.47
CA ALA A 778 32.57 29.53 8.87
C ALA A 778 31.43 29.14 9.83
N LEU A 779 30.19 29.61 9.60
CA LEU A 779 29.02 29.27 10.42
C LEU A 779 28.68 27.79 10.41
N HIS A 780 28.82 27.09 9.27
CA HIS A 780 28.58 25.65 9.16
C HIS A 780 29.47 24.86 10.13
N ARG A 781 30.78 25.16 10.11
CA ARG A 781 31.77 24.53 11.00
C ARG A 781 31.55 24.96 12.45
N LEU A 782 31.23 26.22 12.70
CA LEU A 782 30.96 26.73 14.05
C LEU A 782 29.71 26.08 14.67
N LEU A 783 28.67 25.81 13.87
CA LEU A 783 27.45 25.12 14.29
C LEU A 783 27.76 23.70 14.78
N GLY A 784 28.55 22.95 14.01
CA GLY A 784 28.97 21.59 14.36
C GLY A 784 29.85 21.55 15.61
N VAL A 785 30.91 22.37 15.67
CA VAL A 785 31.83 22.39 16.82
C VAL A 785 31.11 22.84 18.09
N SER A 786 30.28 23.89 18.04
CA SER A 786 29.53 24.37 19.23
C SER A 786 28.54 23.34 19.77
N GLY A 787 27.89 22.55 18.90
CA GLY A 787 26.96 21.49 19.32
C GLY A 787 27.70 20.28 19.92
N ASN A 788 28.77 19.82 19.27
CA ASN A 788 29.55 18.67 19.74
C ASN A 788 30.26 18.93 21.08
N MET A 789 30.57 20.18 21.40
CA MET A 789 31.26 20.58 22.63
C MET A 789 30.34 21.02 23.76
N GLY A 790 29.01 20.95 23.61
CA GLY A 790 28.07 21.41 24.64
C GLY A 790 28.06 22.93 24.84
N ALA A 791 28.47 23.74 23.85
CA ALA A 791 28.35 25.20 23.90
C ALA A 791 26.90 25.64 23.56
N GLN A 792 25.95 25.20 24.38
CA GLN A 792 24.50 25.20 24.15
C GLN A 792 23.97 26.56 23.63
N ALA A 793 24.29 27.65 24.34
CA ALA A 793 23.88 29.01 23.95
C ALA A 793 24.50 29.49 22.62
N LEU A 794 25.78 29.20 22.36
CA LEU A 794 26.43 29.52 21.09
C LEU A 794 25.80 28.72 19.93
N HIS A 795 25.60 27.42 20.12
CA HIS A 795 24.97 26.55 19.12
C HIS A 795 23.56 27.03 18.76
N ALA A 796 22.74 27.40 19.75
CA ALA A 796 21.41 27.95 19.53
C ALA A 796 21.43 29.26 18.73
N LEU A 797 22.34 30.20 19.05
CA LEU A 797 22.45 31.48 18.32
C LEU A 797 22.92 31.26 16.87
N VAL A 798 23.93 30.41 16.67
CA VAL A 798 24.44 30.05 15.33
C VAL A 798 23.36 29.35 14.50
N ARG A 799 22.58 28.43 15.10
CA ARG A 799 21.45 27.73 14.47
C ARG A 799 20.35 28.67 13.97
N ASN A 800 20.09 29.78 14.68
CA ASN A 800 19.10 30.78 14.27
C ASN A 800 19.58 31.65 13.10
N VAL A 801 20.89 31.89 12.99
CA VAL A 801 21.50 32.73 11.94
C VAL A 801 21.76 31.93 10.66
N TYR A 802 22.21 30.67 10.79
CA TYR A 802 22.66 29.81 9.69
C TYR A 802 21.73 29.71 8.47
N PRO A 803 20.40 29.55 8.59
CA PRO A 803 19.51 29.33 7.44
C PRO A 803 19.48 30.50 6.45
N ARG A 804 19.82 31.72 6.87
CA ARG A 804 19.75 32.90 6.00
C ARG A 804 20.93 32.98 5.04
N LEU A 805 22.14 32.63 5.50
CA LEU A 805 23.31 32.56 4.63
C LEU A 805 23.22 31.37 3.66
N VAL A 806 22.62 30.25 4.08
CA VAL A 806 22.26 29.14 3.15
C VAL A 806 21.31 29.61 2.04
N ALA A 807 20.42 30.56 2.34
CA ALA A 807 19.53 31.20 1.36
C ALA A 807 20.17 32.40 0.62
N GLY A 808 21.49 32.61 0.74
CA GLY A 808 22.22 33.70 0.07
C GLY A 808 21.94 35.10 0.64
N GLN A 809 21.50 35.21 1.90
CA GLN A 809 21.06 36.47 2.52
C GLN A 809 21.76 36.75 3.86
N TRP A 810 22.22 37.99 4.04
CA TRP A 810 22.70 38.45 5.33
C TRP A 810 21.58 38.53 6.39
N PRO A 811 21.87 38.26 7.68
CA PRO A 811 20.89 38.41 8.75
C PRO A 811 20.40 39.85 8.91
N LEU A 812 19.12 40.01 9.27
CA LEU A 812 18.48 41.33 9.43
C LEU A 812 18.79 42.05 10.75
N GLU A 813 19.39 41.36 11.73
CA GLU A 813 19.81 42.00 12.98
C GLU A 813 21.14 42.75 12.76
N PRO A 814 21.26 44.05 13.08
CA PRO A 814 22.43 44.84 12.71
C PRO A 814 23.74 44.49 13.46
N ASP A 815 23.66 43.70 14.54
CA ASP A 815 24.82 43.28 15.35
C ASP A 815 24.87 41.74 15.57
N TRP A 816 24.41 40.95 14.59
CA TRP A 816 24.45 39.49 14.69
C TRP A 816 25.89 38.94 14.86
N ILE A 817 26.89 39.64 14.28
CA ILE A 817 28.31 39.28 14.35
C ILE A 817 28.89 39.53 15.75
N GLY A 818 28.65 40.73 16.32
CA GLY A 818 29.09 41.06 17.67
C GLY A 818 28.45 40.15 18.72
N ARG A 819 27.16 39.85 18.55
CA ARG A 819 26.45 38.85 19.39
C ARG A 819 27.06 37.45 19.30
N ILE A 820 27.34 36.92 18.10
CA ILE A 820 27.96 35.60 17.93
C ILE A 820 29.39 35.57 18.48
N THR A 821 30.18 36.62 18.25
CA THR A 821 31.58 36.70 18.72
C THR A 821 31.65 36.81 20.24
N ALA A 822 30.88 37.72 20.84
CA ALA A 822 30.85 37.91 22.30
C ALA A 822 30.25 36.71 23.04
N LEU A 823 29.28 36.00 22.45
CA LEU A 823 28.77 34.75 23.04
C LEU A 823 29.77 33.60 22.85
N GLY A 824 30.45 33.55 21.70
CA GLY A 824 31.39 32.51 21.35
C GLY A 824 32.65 32.50 22.22
N GLU A 825 33.24 33.68 22.49
CA GLU A 825 34.34 33.78 23.45
C GLU A 825 33.88 33.41 24.88
N ARG A 826 32.70 33.86 25.31
CA ARG A 826 32.14 33.47 26.63
C ARG A 826 31.91 31.96 26.75
N SER A 827 31.46 31.29 25.70
CA SER A 827 31.36 29.82 25.68
C SER A 827 32.75 29.17 25.65
N ALA A 828 33.72 29.70 24.90
CA ALA A 828 35.08 29.17 24.86
C ALA A 828 35.79 29.27 26.23
N ASP A 829 35.69 30.42 26.90
CA ASP A 829 36.20 30.64 28.26
C ASP A 829 35.53 29.73 29.29
N ALA A 830 34.21 29.55 29.19
CA ALA A 830 33.46 28.65 30.07
C ALA A 830 33.85 27.18 29.86
N LEU A 831 33.99 26.71 28.61
CA LEU A 831 34.48 25.36 28.29
C LEU A 831 35.90 25.14 28.81
N GLN A 832 36.77 26.14 28.67
CA GLN A 832 38.16 26.08 29.11
C GLN A 832 38.25 26.04 30.65
N THR A 833 37.38 26.79 31.34
CA THR A 833 37.24 26.77 32.81
C THR A 833 36.69 25.43 33.30
N TYR A 834 35.66 24.87 32.64
CA TYR A 834 35.11 23.55 32.96
C TYR A 834 36.17 22.46 32.80
N CYS A 835 36.88 22.42 31.66
CA CYS A 835 37.96 21.46 31.40
C CYS A 835 39.09 21.53 32.43
N ALA A 836 39.47 22.73 32.87
CA ALA A 836 40.44 22.92 33.95
C ALA A 836 39.92 22.36 35.28
N SER A 837 38.67 22.66 35.65
CA SER A 837 38.07 22.19 36.91
C SER A 837 37.94 20.66 36.97
N ALA A 838 37.48 20.02 35.88
CA ALA A 838 37.37 18.57 35.76
C ALA A 838 38.73 17.86 35.93
N LYS A 839 39.81 18.48 35.41
CA LYS A 839 41.18 17.97 35.56
C LYS A 839 41.73 18.13 36.98
N THR A 840 41.41 19.22 37.69
CA THR A 840 41.78 19.36 39.11
C THR A 840 41.02 18.39 40.03
N THR A 841 39.72 18.18 39.81
CA THR A 841 38.93 17.23 40.63
C THR A 841 39.46 15.80 40.50
N ARG A 842 39.90 15.38 39.32
CA ARG A 842 40.56 14.08 39.08
C ARG A 842 42.02 14.01 39.56
N GLY A 843 42.63 15.13 39.92
CA GLY A 843 44.01 15.18 40.40
C GLY A 843 44.21 14.73 41.85
N TYR A 844 43.16 14.78 42.67
CA TYR A 844 43.27 14.54 44.12
C TYR A 844 43.25 13.07 44.55
N ASP A 845 42.69 12.16 43.72
CA ASP A 845 42.61 10.72 44.03
C ASP A 845 43.91 9.93 43.77
N LYS A 846 45.03 10.63 43.49
CA LYS A 846 46.37 10.01 43.33
C LYS A 846 47.34 10.41 44.45
N VAL A 847 46.91 10.25 45.69
CA VAL A 847 47.82 10.09 46.83
C VAL A 847 48.08 8.59 47.02
N PRO A 848 49.33 8.10 46.90
CA PRO A 848 49.63 6.71 47.24
C PRO A 848 49.45 6.50 48.74
N ARG A 849 48.81 5.38 49.12
CA ARG A 849 48.96 4.82 50.47
C ARG A 849 50.08 3.80 50.40
N ASP A 850 51.20 4.13 51.05
CA ASP A 850 52.21 3.16 51.46
C ASP A 850 51.69 2.32 52.66
N GLU A 851 52.40 1.22 52.92
CA GLU A 851 52.12 0.14 53.91
C GLU A 851 51.00 -0.86 53.54
#